data_AF-A0A7X1NMM5-F1
#
_entry.id   AF-A0A7X1NMM5-F1
#
_cell.length_a   1.000
_cell.length_b   1.000
_cell.length_c   1.000
_cell.angle_alpha   90.00
_cell.angle_beta   90.00
_cell.angle_gamma   90.00
#
_symmetry.space_group_name_H-M   'P 1'
#
loop_
_entity.id
_entity.type
_entity.pdbx_description
1 polymer ?
#
loop_
_entity_poly.entity_id
_entity_poly.type
_entity_poly.pdbx_seq_one_letter_code
_entity_poly.pdbx_strand_id
1 'polypeptide(L)'
;MLLIDYKGGSGLGALAALPHCVGSMTDLSSESTARALTSMRAELRRREALCADQGVHDLDALRRESPVTCPPRLVVVIDEFRMLSDDVPTAVADLMKIAALGRSLGVHLVLATQRVQGAITPDLRTNITSSILLRVQTAMESQDLLGSGAAAEISVDLPGRAFLRRGAEEPLSFQVASSSTLPRSADSPGWQFLTDFLGERDVRQPDRRRNHAAPGPRGRTSDRLDPSHVAFTLTGQDIGRAPGHADGDARGRATNQGLDHGKNHGTDHGRDQRPDPRPETAQKDGPASSVAKPSLASESVLTDAVRAVVDAAGGPGRRRPPGPVLPPLLAFLTPDLCRTYPPADDWNGTAYASERGQDQCEDQCKNQCKGECKDHGKDHDAAMHFGGARGGQVALGLIDLPERQEQRALLWRPENHSHLALIGLPASGLEDAVAAVVVGLPQVDHEVHLYLLDGDGSLAGHTDSDHTGAYVGAAEPARAARVLERLAALTADAPRPRSPIVLAVTGWGRWSTQFRQGRLARAEDDLQALVRDGAACGVSVLISGDRELTTARFFALVPNRVYLPLGAHQETTMTWPRIPPIDAYRGRGLVQGRIAGTTGDAVCQLVLAAEIPQERPPAPTRAPFPVHALPKAVTLEELHEATLAIEATDPTGTALALGLHGDDLRPYLLQMRSAEVVLVLGHAASGRSNALRVLEASSRLLQAQLQVLTPRPGGTAGGAAAYWRSVAGTSGSSCEGFLLLVDDADQLPADVQQALSSLVTRGAAAVLTAAPSPSLMARVPLSLPARASGRGIVLSPRNSSDGDFLGVRIESSDLSVPGRALACGPSGVQELQIAHAPGPSGPDARIAVTGGGPVPTAFVRGSSFGR
;
A
#
# COMPACT_ATOMS: atom_id res chain seq x y z
N MET A 1 22.27 -3.60 26.40
CA MET A 1 22.40 -4.99 25.94
C MET A 1 21.54 -5.17 24.71
N LEU A 2 22.10 -5.75 23.65
CA LEU A 2 21.37 -6.28 22.50
C LEU A 2 21.47 -7.80 22.57
N LEU A 3 20.34 -8.49 22.53
CA LEU A 3 20.27 -9.95 22.62
C LEU A 3 19.89 -10.52 21.24
N ILE A 4 20.57 -11.59 20.82
CA ILE A 4 20.43 -12.25 19.52
C ILE A 4 20.37 -13.76 19.82
N ASP A 5 19.22 -14.40 19.61
CA ASP A 5 18.94 -15.81 19.90
C ASP A 5 18.40 -16.53 18.66
N TYR A 6 19.19 -17.45 18.10
CA TYR A 6 18.82 -18.20 16.89
C TYR A 6 17.84 -19.35 17.12
N LYS A 7 17.56 -19.75 18.36
CA LYS A 7 16.70 -20.91 18.68
C LYS A 7 15.45 -20.54 19.49
N GLY A 8 15.31 -19.30 19.93
CA GLY A 8 14.20 -18.83 20.77
C GLY A 8 14.11 -19.50 22.15
N GLY A 9 15.13 -20.26 22.52
CA GLY A 9 15.16 -21.17 23.68
C GLY A 9 16.30 -20.89 24.67
N SER A 10 17.07 -19.83 24.46
CA SER A 10 18.29 -19.48 25.22
C SER A 10 18.08 -19.17 26.72
N GLY A 11 16.84 -18.99 27.16
CA GLY A 11 16.51 -18.42 28.47
C GLY A 11 16.76 -16.91 28.58
N LEU A 12 17.36 -16.26 27.57
CA LEU A 12 17.62 -14.82 27.56
C LEU A 12 16.34 -13.97 27.47
N GLY A 13 15.21 -14.57 27.10
CA GLY A 13 13.91 -13.87 26.98
C GLY A 13 13.49 -13.12 28.25
N ALA A 14 13.81 -13.63 29.45
CA ALA A 14 13.55 -12.92 30.70
C ALA A 14 14.31 -11.58 30.79
N LEU A 15 15.52 -11.50 30.23
CA LEU A 15 16.34 -10.28 30.21
C LEU A 15 15.81 -9.21 29.25
N ALA A 16 14.95 -9.57 28.28
CA ALA A 16 14.36 -8.63 27.34
C ALA A 16 13.45 -7.58 28.01
N ALA A 17 12.92 -7.88 29.21
CA ALA A 17 12.14 -6.94 30.01
C ALA A 17 12.99 -5.82 30.65
N LEU A 18 14.29 -6.03 30.86
CA LEU A 18 15.16 -5.07 31.56
C LEU A 18 15.27 -3.72 30.81
N PRO A 19 15.34 -2.58 31.52
CA PRO A 19 15.57 -1.27 30.91
C PRO A 19 16.94 -1.17 30.21
N HIS A 20 17.90 -2.01 30.63
CA HIS A 20 19.21 -2.16 30.00
C HIS A 20 19.16 -2.95 28.68
N CYS A 21 18.06 -3.64 28.38
CA CYS A 21 17.88 -4.36 27.12
C CYS A 21 17.25 -3.42 26.09
N VAL A 22 18.09 -2.99 25.14
CA VAL A 22 17.75 -2.02 24.09
C VAL A 22 17.21 -2.70 22.82
N GLY A 23 17.31 -4.02 22.76
CA GLY A 23 16.75 -4.86 21.70
C GLY A 23 16.95 -6.33 22.02
N SER A 24 15.97 -7.16 21.66
CA SER A 24 16.07 -8.61 21.69
C SER A 24 15.56 -9.14 20.35
N MET A 25 16.35 -9.98 19.70
CA MET A 25 16.04 -10.58 18.41
C MET A 25 16.05 -12.10 18.58
N THR A 26 14.96 -12.73 18.19
CA THR A 26 14.72 -14.18 18.31
C THR A 26 14.25 -14.71 16.96
N ASP A 27 14.58 -15.97 16.64
CA ASP A 27 14.13 -16.64 15.40
C ASP A 27 14.53 -15.86 14.14
N LEU A 28 15.83 -15.61 14.02
CA LEU A 28 16.40 -14.65 13.07
C LEU A 28 16.49 -15.19 11.65
N SER A 29 15.73 -14.56 10.75
CA SER A 29 15.94 -14.67 9.30
C SER A 29 17.31 -14.12 8.87
N SER A 30 17.79 -14.53 7.70
CA SER A 30 19.04 -14.01 7.11
C SER A 30 18.93 -12.49 6.83
N GLU A 31 17.72 -12.08 6.51
CA GLU A 31 17.21 -10.74 6.25
C GLU A 31 17.32 -9.86 7.51
N SER A 32 16.69 -10.31 8.60
CA SER A 32 16.74 -9.63 9.90
C SER A 32 18.16 -9.56 10.45
N THR A 33 18.98 -10.58 10.18
CA THR A 33 20.42 -10.60 10.52
C THR A 33 21.18 -9.49 9.77
N ALA A 34 21.02 -9.40 8.44
CA ALA A 34 21.68 -8.37 7.61
C ALA A 34 21.26 -6.94 8.01
N ARG A 35 19.98 -6.74 8.35
CA ARG A 35 19.43 -5.49 8.89
C ARG A 35 20.07 -5.11 10.23
N ALA A 36 20.21 -6.07 11.16
CA ALA A 36 20.83 -5.84 12.47
C ALA A 36 22.30 -5.43 12.35
N LEU A 37 23.08 -6.09 11.48
CA LEU A 37 24.48 -5.72 11.19
C LEU A 37 24.59 -4.31 10.61
N THR A 38 23.65 -3.91 9.75
CA THR A 38 23.59 -2.55 9.19
C THR A 38 23.32 -1.52 10.29
N SER A 39 22.37 -1.80 11.18
CA SER A 39 22.06 -0.97 12.34
C SER A 39 23.23 -0.85 13.33
N MET A 40 23.97 -1.94 13.58
CA MET A 40 25.17 -1.92 14.43
C MET A 40 26.33 -1.14 13.79
N ARG A 41 26.49 -1.18 12.46
CA ARG A 41 27.48 -0.34 11.75
C ARG A 41 27.11 1.15 11.83
N ALA A 42 25.82 1.49 11.79
CA ALA A 42 25.34 2.85 12.02
C ALA A 42 25.64 3.33 13.46
N GLU A 43 25.39 2.48 14.47
CA GLU A 43 25.72 2.79 15.87
C GLU A 43 27.22 3.06 16.09
N LEU A 44 28.11 2.28 15.45
CA LEU A 44 29.56 2.54 15.51
C LEU A 44 29.91 3.89 14.91
N ARG A 45 29.42 4.21 13.70
CA ARG A 45 29.63 5.53 13.07
C ARG A 45 29.10 6.67 13.92
N ARG A 46 27.95 6.49 14.58
CA ARG A 46 27.37 7.48 15.50
C ARG A 46 28.29 7.73 16.71
N ARG A 47 28.85 6.66 17.29
CA ARG A 47 29.82 6.75 18.40
C ARG A 47 31.13 7.41 17.97
N GLU A 48 31.63 7.05 16.80
CA GLU A 48 32.82 7.65 16.20
C GLU A 48 32.64 9.15 15.96
N ALA A 49 31.49 9.56 15.40
CA ALA A 49 31.15 10.97 15.22
C ALA A 49 31.04 11.73 16.54
N LEU A 50 30.44 11.14 17.59
CA LEU A 50 30.36 11.75 18.93
C LEU A 50 31.75 11.91 19.58
N CYS A 51 32.66 10.96 19.35
CA CYS A 51 34.06 11.09 19.76
C CYS A 51 34.78 12.20 18.97
N ALA A 52 34.61 12.23 17.65
CA ALA A 52 35.24 13.22 16.77
C ALA A 52 34.76 14.66 17.02
N ASP A 53 33.46 14.86 17.26
CA ASP A 53 32.87 16.16 17.63
C ASP A 53 33.40 16.69 18.99
N GLN A 54 34.08 15.86 19.77
CA GLN A 54 34.75 16.24 21.03
C GLN A 54 36.29 16.13 20.94
N GLY A 55 36.85 15.73 19.79
CA GLY A 55 38.30 15.57 19.61
C GLY A 55 38.93 14.35 20.31
N VAL A 56 38.13 13.37 20.77
CA VAL A 56 38.60 12.18 21.49
C VAL A 56 38.65 10.93 20.60
N HIS A 57 39.39 9.91 21.05
CA HIS A 57 39.62 8.67 20.29
C HIS A 57 38.89 7.43 20.83
N ASP A 58 38.31 7.50 22.05
CA ASP A 58 37.60 6.38 22.67
C ASP A 58 36.46 6.86 23.59
N LEU A 59 35.56 5.92 23.94
CA LEU A 59 34.37 6.17 24.74
C LEU A 59 34.69 6.51 26.21
N ASP A 60 35.86 6.13 26.73
CA ASP A 60 36.24 6.38 28.12
C ASP A 60 36.91 7.76 28.29
N ALA A 61 37.50 8.31 27.22
CA ALA A 61 37.77 9.73 27.06
C ALA A 61 36.45 10.53 26.90
N LEU A 62 35.57 10.12 25.97
CA LEU A 62 34.27 10.79 25.78
C LEU A 62 33.44 10.85 27.08
N ARG A 63 33.46 9.80 27.90
CA ARG A 63 32.77 9.77 29.20
C ARG A 63 33.37 10.73 30.22
N ARG A 64 34.67 11.02 30.15
CA ARG A 64 35.34 11.98 31.06
C ARG A 64 35.06 13.43 30.66
N GLU A 65 35.07 13.71 29.36
CA GLU A 65 34.91 15.07 28.84
C GLU A 65 33.44 15.49 28.74
N SER A 66 32.60 14.63 28.14
CA SER A 66 31.18 14.90 27.90
C SER A 66 30.28 13.75 28.38
N PRO A 67 30.16 13.55 29.71
CA PRO A 67 29.39 12.45 30.30
C PRO A 67 27.89 12.47 29.98
N VAL A 68 27.34 13.62 29.58
CA VAL A 68 25.90 13.78 29.24
C VAL A 68 25.58 13.26 27.84
N THR A 69 26.48 13.45 26.88
CA THR A 69 26.30 12.99 25.47
C THR A 69 26.94 11.63 25.22
N CYS A 70 27.87 11.19 26.07
CA CYS A 70 28.51 9.88 26.00
C CYS A 70 27.47 8.74 26.05
N PRO A 71 27.35 7.90 25.02
CA PRO A 71 26.44 6.75 25.06
C PRO A 71 26.91 5.68 26.06
N PRO A 72 26.01 4.82 26.55
CA PRO A 72 26.38 3.68 27.37
C PRO A 72 27.18 2.65 26.57
N ARG A 73 27.98 1.83 27.27
CA ARG A 73 28.64 0.67 26.66
C ARG A 73 27.57 -0.32 26.16
N LEU A 74 27.72 -0.81 24.94
CA LEU A 74 26.80 -1.74 24.30
C LEU A 74 27.39 -3.15 24.37
N VAL A 75 26.77 -4.03 25.17
CA VAL A 75 27.05 -5.47 25.11
C VAL A 75 26.08 -6.12 24.13
N VAL A 76 26.60 -6.76 23.11
CA VAL A 76 25.87 -7.58 22.13
C VAL A 76 26.10 -9.05 22.50
N VAL A 77 25.02 -9.78 22.78
CA VAL A 77 25.07 -11.21 23.15
C VAL A 77 24.45 -12.00 22.01
N ILE A 78 25.23 -12.88 21.39
CA ILE A 78 24.78 -13.82 20.36
C ILE A 78 24.79 -15.22 20.98
N ASP A 79 23.62 -15.79 21.21
CA ASP A 79 23.49 -17.20 21.56
C ASP A 79 23.38 -18.08 20.32
N GLU A 80 23.93 -19.28 20.45
CA GLU A 80 24.18 -20.24 19.37
C GLU A 80 24.77 -19.60 18.09
N PHE A 81 25.87 -18.87 18.26
CA PHE A 81 26.65 -18.21 17.20
C PHE A 81 26.98 -19.14 16.00
N ARG A 82 27.03 -20.46 16.22
CA ARG A 82 27.16 -21.42 15.13
C ARG A 82 26.07 -21.27 14.06
N MET A 83 24.80 -21.08 14.44
CA MET A 83 23.70 -20.93 13.46
C MET A 83 23.98 -19.74 12.54
N LEU A 84 24.33 -18.59 13.10
CA LEU A 84 24.76 -17.42 12.34
C LEU A 84 25.94 -17.71 11.38
N SER A 85 26.92 -18.49 11.82
CA SER A 85 28.08 -18.86 10.99
C SER A 85 27.74 -19.84 9.87
N ASP A 86 26.79 -20.76 10.09
CA ASP A 86 26.34 -21.76 9.13
C ASP A 86 25.33 -21.12 8.12
N ASP A 87 24.40 -20.29 8.59
CA ASP A 87 23.30 -19.69 7.79
C ASP A 87 23.71 -18.41 7.04
N VAL A 88 24.56 -17.56 7.63
CA VAL A 88 25.01 -16.29 7.01
C VAL A 88 26.54 -16.11 7.17
N PRO A 89 27.38 -16.88 6.46
CA PRO A 89 28.84 -16.83 6.64
C PRO A 89 29.48 -15.45 6.45
N THR A 90 28.88 -14.58 5.61
CA THR A 90 29.33 -13.20 5.40
C THR A 90 29.14 -12.31 6.63
N ALA A 91 28.17 -12.62 7.50
CA ALA A 91 27.92 -11.90 8.74
C ALA A 91 29.08 -11.99 9.74
N VAL A 92 29.78 -13.13 9.77
CA VAL A 92 30.92 -13.37 10.67
C VAL A 92 32.03 -12.33 10.39
N ALA A 93 32.38 -12.12 9.12
CA ALA A 93 33.39 -11.15 8.74
C ALA A 93 33.02 -9.70 9.11
N ASP A 94 31.73 -9.34 9.00
CA ASP A 94 31.25 -8.01 9.39
C ASP A 94 31.16 -7.85 10.92
N LEU A 95 30.78 -8.89 11.67
CA LEU A 95 30.86 -8.91 13.13
C LEU A 95 32.30 -8.72 13.63
N MET A 96 33.29 -9.31 12.96
CA MET A 96 34.69 -9.12 13.37
C MET A 96 35.16 -7.69 13.19
N LYS A 97 34.74 -7.00 12.11
CA LYS A 97 34.99 -5.56 11.94
C LYS A 97 34.29 -4.75 13.04
N ILE A 98 33.05 -5.09 13.36
CA ILE A 98 32.27 -4.46 14.44
C ILE A 98 32.96 -4.65 15.80
N ALA A 99 33.50 -5.84 16.10
CA ALA A 99 34.20 -6.12 17.35
C ALA A 99 35.55 -5.38 17.45
N ALA A 100 36.32 -5.34 16.35
CA ALA A 100 37.61 -4.67 16.29
C ALA A 100 37.48 -3.14 16.48
N LEU A 101 36.59 -2.49 15.73
CA LEU A 101 36.30 -1.05 15.87
C LEU A 101 35.52 -0.74 17.16
N GLY A 102 34.67 -1.67 17.60
CA GLY A 102 33.82 -1.53 18.78
C GLY A 102 34.59 -1.37 20.08
N ARG A 103 35.81 -1.91 20.18
CA ARG A 103 36.61 -1.90 21.42
C ARG A 103 36.84 -0.49 21.98
N SER A 104 37.24 0.48 21.15
CA SER A 104 37.42 1.88 21.57
C SER A 104 36.08 2.61 21.74
N LEU A 105 35.07 2.25 20.94
CA LEU A 105 33.73 2.85 20.97
C LEU A 105 32.79 2.22 22.03
N GLY A 106 33.33 1.35 22.89
CA GLY A 106 32.61 0.69 23.98
C GLY A 106 31.49 -0.24 23.54
N VAL A 107 31.64 -0.89 22.38
CA VAL A 107 30.82 -2.00 21.92
C VAL A 107 31.57 -3.31 22.17
N HIS A 108 30.93 -4.25 22.86
CA HIS A 108 31.51 -5.52 23.28
C HIS A 108 30.64 -6.68 22.80
N LEU A 109 31.27 -7.72 22.27
CA LEU A 109 30.60 -8.88 21.72
C LEU A 109 30.79 -10.09 22.64
N VAL A 110 29.70 -10.79 22.95
CA VAL A 110 29.68 -12.07 23.68
C VAL A 110 29.11 -13.12 22.73
N LEU A 111 29.93 -14.11 22.39
CA LEU A 111 29.56 -15.21 21.51
C LEU A 111 29.42 -16.48 22.33
N ALA A 112 28.23 -17.08 22.34
CA ALA A 112 27.98 -18.39 22.92
C ALA A 112 27.70 -19.42 21.81
N THR A 113 28.13 -20.66 22.01
CA THR A 113 27.87 -21.79 21.12
C THR A 113 27.94 -23.10 21.88
N GLN A 114 27.04 -24.04 21.57
CA GLN A 114 27.06 -25.41 22.09
C GLN A 114 28.12 -26.29 21.41
N ARG A 115 28.61 -25.89 20.22
CA ARG A 115 29.62 -26.63 19.44
C ARG A 115 30.70 -25.69 18.93
N VAL A 116 31.95 -25.98 19.30
CA VAL A 116 33.12 -25.17 18.94
C VAL A 116 33.58 -25.46 17.50
N GLN A 117 33.57 -26.74 17.12
CA GLN A 117 34.02 -27.19 15.81
C GLN A 117 33.22 -26.53 14.66
N GLY A 118 33.95 -25.95 13.70
CA GLY A 118 33.42 -25.24 12.54
C GLY A 118 33.03 -23.78 12.80
N ALA A 119 32.50 -23.47 13.99
CA ALA A 119 31.99 -22.14 14.32
C ALA A 119 33.10 -21.11 14.62
N ILE A 120 34.19 -21.51 15.29
CA ILE A 120 35.27 -20.58 15.66
C ILE A 120 36.45 -20.71 14.70
N THR A 121 36.55 -19.75 13.78
CA THR A 121 37.65 -19.65 12.82
C THR A 121 38.96 -19.13 13.47
N PRO A 122 40.13 -19.36 12.85
CA PRO A 122 41.39 -18.78 13.34
C PRO A 122 41.36 -17.25 13.45
N ASP A 123 40.74 -16.56 12.48
CA ASP A 123 40.64 -15.10 12.47
C ASP A 123 39.76 -14.58 13.61
N LEU A 124 38.65 -15.28 13.91
CA LEU A 124 37.79 -14.96 15.04
C LEU A 124 38.53 -15.16 16.38
N ARG A 125 39.35 -16.21 16.48
CA ARG A 125 40.18 -16.50 17.66
C ARG A 125 41.22 -15.41 17.96
N THR A 126 41.87 -14.83 16.96
CA THR A 126 42.85 -13.75 17.18
C THR A 126 42.24 -12.48 17.81
N ASN A 127 40.92 -12.33 17.72
CA ASN A 127 40.17 -11.20 18.25
C ASN A 127 39.40 -11.51 19.55
N ILE A 128 39.30 -12.79 19.96
CA ILE A 128 38.75 -13.16 21.27
C ILE A 128 39.79 -12.83 22.35
N THR A 129 39.49 -11.84 23.19
CA THR A 129 40.34 -11.48 24.34
C THR A 129 40.07 -12.33 25.59
N SER A 130 38.94 -13.03 25.66
CA SER A 130 38.60 -13.88 26.81
C SER A 130 37.66 -15.01 26.41
N SER A 131 37.97 -16.22 26.87
CA SER A 131 37.18 -17.43 26.62
C SER A 131 36.68 -17.99 27.94
N ILE A 132 35.37 -18.27 28.04
CA ILE A 132 34.78 -19.05 29.13
C ILE A 132 34.37 -20.40 28.55
N LEU A 133 34.94 -21.48 29.08
CA LEU A 133 34.62 -22.84 28.67
C LEU A 133 33.94 -23.57 29.82
N LEU A 134 32.67 -23.95 29.62
CA LEU A 134 32.04 -25.02 30.38
C LEU A 134 32.55 -26.38 29.87
N ARG A 135 31.96 -27.49 30.34
CA ARG A 135 32.27 -28.83 29.84
C ARG A 135 32.14 -28.90 28.31
N VAL A 136 33.24 -29.19 27.62
CA VAL A 136 33.27 -29.46 26.16
C VAL A 136 33.27 -30.97 25.88
N GLN A 137 33.02 -31.38 24.63
CA GLN A 137 32.90 -32.80 24.29
C GLN A 137 34.27 -33.48 24.13
N THR A 138 35.28 -32.76 23.65
CA THR A 138 36.59 -33.34 23.31
C THR A 138 37.75 -32.56 23.92
N ALA A 139 38.82 -33.28 24.28
CA ALA A 139 40.07 -32.66 24.72
C ALA A 139 40.68 -31.74 23.65
N MET A 140 40.41 -32.01 22.37
CA MET A 140 40.86 -31.18 21.25
C MET A 140 40.18 -29.80 21.23
N GLU A 141 38.86 -29.72 21.44
CA GLU A 141 38.15 -28.43 21.57
C GLU A 141 38.64 -27.62 22.78
N SER A 142 38.90 -28.31 23.91
CA SER A 142 39.49 -27.68 25.09
C SER A 142 40.90 -27.15 24.77
N GLN A 143 41.76 -27.95 24.15
CA GLN A 143 43.11 -27.55 23.77
C GLN A 143 43.12 -26.34 22.83
N ASP A 144 42.18 -26.29 21.88
CA ASP A 144 42.10 -25.28 20.84
C ASP A 144 41.67 -23.89 21.37
N LEU A 145 40.74 -23.84 22.32
CA LEU A 145 40.21 -22.59 22.90
C LEU A 145 40.78 -22.20 24.28
N LEU A 146 41.32 -23.16 25.04
CA LEU A 146 41.84 -22.98 26.40
C LEU A 146 43.35 -23.18 26.48
N GLY A 147 43.96 -23.92 25.55
CA GLY A 147 45.38 -24.29 25.60
C GLY A 147 45.70 -25.48 26.52
N SER A 148 44.68 -26.12 27.09
CA SER A 148 44.79 -27.35 27.88
C SER A 148 43.57 -28.25 27.65
N GLY A 149 43.68 -29.56 27.93
CA GLY A 149 42.56 -30.51 27.84
C GLY A 149 41.49 -30.38 28.93
N ALA A 150 41.71 -29.53 29.95
CA ALA A 150 41.01 -29.57 31.24
C ALA A 150 39.49 -29.34 31.19
N ALA A 151 38.96 -28.59 30.20
CA ALA A 151 37.52 -28.38 30.09
C ALA A 151 36.76 -29.62 29.60
N ALA A 152 37.43 -30.61 28.99
CA ALA A 152 36.81 -31.89 28.63
C ALA A 152 36.69 -32.84 29.83
N GLU A 153 37.47 -32.63 30.89
CA GLU A 153 37.52 -33.46 32.10
C GLU A 153 36.48 -33.05 33.16
N ILE A 154 35.83 -31.89 32.99
CA ILE A 154 34.76 -31.39 33.88
C ILE A 154 33.64 -32.43 33.98
N SER A 155 33.30 -32.94 35.19
CA SER A 155 32.21 -33.92 35.35
C SER A 155 30.85 -33.40 34.87
N VAL A 156 30.00 -34.31 34.38
CA VAL A 156 28.60 -34.02 34.03
C VAL A 156 27.81 -33.55 35.27
N ASP A 157 28.15 -34.09 36.44
CA ASP A 157 27.45 -33.82 37.71
C ASP A 157 27.74 -32.43 38.31
N LEU A 158 28.60 -31.64 37.66
CA LEU A 158 29.01 -30.30 38.09
C LEU A 158 28.60 -29.22 37.06
N PRO A 159 27.29 -29.04 36.77
CA PRO A 159 26.84 -27.98 35.88
C PRO A 159 27.31 -26.60 36.38
N GLY A 160 27.73 -25.74 35.46
CA GLY A 160 28.32 -24.43 35.78
C GLY A 160 29.79 -24.46 36.21
N ARG A 161 30.43 -25.63 36.36
CA ARG A 161 31.89 -25.70 36.42
C ARG A 161 32.48 -25.25 35.09
N ALA A 162 33.44 -24.34 35.13
CA ALA A 162 34.03 -23.74 33.94
C ALA A 162 35.50 -23.35 34.15
N PHE A 163 36.20 -23.08 33.06
CA PHE A 163 37.49 -22.40 33.03
C PHE A 163 37.36 -21.04 32.32
N LEU A 164 38.05 -20.04 32.83
CA LEU A 164 38.22 -18.73 32.22
C LEU A 164 39.68 -18.58 31.76
N ARG A 165 39.88 -18.21 30.50
CA ARG A 165 41.18 -17.75 29.98
C ARG A 165 41.07 -16.32 29.48
N ARG A 166 42.02 -15.45 29.82
CA ARG A 166 42.11 -14.06 29.33
C ARG A 166 43.44 -13.88 28.59
N GLY A 167 43.39 -13.54 27.31
CA GLY A 167 44.57 -13.45 26.46
C GLY A 167 45.46 -14.71 26.56
N ALA A 168 46.67 -14.53 27.07
CA ALA A 168 47.66 -15.59 27.29
C ALA A 168 47.83 -16.02 28.77
N GLU A 169 46.93 -15.61 29.67
CA GLU A 169 46.92 -16.05 31.08
C GLU A 169 46.60 -17.55 31.20
N GLU A 170 47.02 -18.17 32.31
CA GLU A 170 46.67 -19.57 32.59
C GLU A 170 45.15 -19.75 32.84
N PRO A 171 44.57 -20.91 32.47
CA PRO A 171 43.16 -21.22 32.70
C PRO A 171 42.76 -21.22 34.19
N LEU A 172 41.93 -20.26 34.61
CA LEU A 172 41.40 -20.19 35.96
C LEU A 172 40.09 -20.98 36.08
N SER A 173 40.08 -22.05 36.87
CA SER A 173 38.85 -22.81 37.15
C SER A 173 37.91 -22.03 38.09
N PHE A 174 36.61 -22.05 37.81
CA PHE A 174 35.60 -21.41 38.65
C PHE A 174 34.25 -22.15 38.57
N GLN A 175 33.30 -21.72 39.40
CA GLN A 175 31.93 -22.22 39.41
C GLN A 175 30.97 -21.06 39.11
N VAL A 176 30.15 -21.20 38.09
CA VAL A 176 29.08 -20.25 37.74
C VAL A 176 27.98 -20.32 38.81
N ALA A 177 27.53 -19.15 39.26
CA ALA A 177 26.39 -19.03 40.17
C ALA A 177 25.07 -19.32 39.45
N SER A 178 24.17 -20.09 40.06
CA SER A 178 22.86 -20.40 39.49
C SER A 178 21.84 -19.28 39.76
N SER A 179 21.01 -18.97 38.76
CA SER A 179 19.85 -18.08 38.89
C SER A 179 18.50 -18.82 38.96
N SER A 180 18.50 -20.16 38.93
CA SER A 180 17.29 -20.99 38.95
C SER A 180 16.83 -21.42 40.34
N THR A 181 17.70 -21.34 41.35
CA THR A 181 17.42 -21.75 42.73
C THR A 181 17.90 -20.72 43.74
N LEU A 182 17.01 -20.29 44.62
CA LEU A 182 17.41 -19.64 45.87
C LEU A 182 18.18 -20.66 46.73
N PRO A 183 19.30 -20.28 47.37
CA PRO A 183 19.89 -21.11 48.42
C PRO A 183 18.91 -21.24 49.58
N ARG A 184 18.93 -22.40 50.23
CA ARG A 184 17.89 -22.81 51.19
C ARG A 184 17.94 -22.10 52.55
N SER A 185 18.89 -21.18 52.79
CA SER A 185 18.88 -20.30 53.96
C SER A 185 19.44 -18.91 53.65
N ALA A 186 18.93 -17.92 54.38
CA ALA A 186 19.45 -16.55 54.38
C ALA A 186 20.82 -16.43 55.07
N ASP A 187 21.30 -17.49 55.72
CA ASP A 187 22.54 -17.53 56.51
C ASP A 187 23.78 -17.94 55.70
N SER A 188 23.68 -17.96 54.37
CA SER A 188 24.84 -18.22 53.50
C SER A 188 25.81 -17.03 53.54
N PRO A 189 27.08 -17.19 53.94
CA PRO A 189 28.01 -16.06 54.05
C PRO A 189 28.18 -15.35 52.71
N GLY A 190 27.95 -14.03 52.69
CA GLY A 190 27.97 -13.19 51.49
C GLY A 190 26.60 -12.94 50.84
N TRP A 191 25.50 -13.42 51.42
CA TRP A 191 24.15 -13.01 51.01
C TRP A 191 23.75 -11.64 51.57
N GLN A 192 23.06 -10.85 50.74
CA GLN A 192 22.42 -9.57 51.08
C GLN A 192 21.24 -9.37 50.12
N PHE A 193 20.16 -8.71 50.54
CA PHE A 193 19.12 -8.31 49.58
C PHE A 193 19.62 -7.14 48.71
N LEU A 194 19.13 -7.07 47.47
CA LEU A 194 19.48 -5.98 46.55
C LEU A 194 19.04 -4.61 47.09
N THR A 195 17.94 -4.57 47.84
CA THR A 195 17.47 -3.38 48.59
C THR A 195 18.50 -2.90 49.59
N ASP A 196 19.17 -3.82 50.29
CA ASP A 196 20.09 -3.51 51.37
C ASP A 196 21.44 -3.08 50.78
N PHE A 197 21.90 -3.75 49.73
CA PHE A 197 23.08 -3.37 48.95
C PHE A 197 22.97 -1.99 48.31
N LEU A 198 21.79 -1.66 47.75
CA LEU A 198 21.54 -0.35 47.15
C LEU A 198 21.21 0.71 48.22
N GLY A 199 20.72 0.30 49.39
CA GLY A 199 20.22 1.17 50.47
C GLY A 199 21.29 1.94 51.24
N GLU A 200 22.55 1.48 51.24
CA GLU A 200 23.66 2.18 51.93
C GLU A 200 24.48 3.13 51.04
N ARG A 201 24.20 3.23 49.74
CA ARG A 201 24.83 4.26 48.88
C ARG A 201 24.00 5.52 48.84
N ASP A 202 24.20 6.35 49.86
CA ASP A 202 23.60 7.68 50.04
C ASP A 202 23.65 8.53 48.75
N VAL A 203 22.52 8.62 48.05
CA VAL A 203 22.36 9.40 46.83
C VAL A 203 22.14 10.87 47.20
N ARG A 204 23.25 11.55 47.49
CA ARG A 204 23.43 13.01 47.46
C ARG A 204 22.23 13.82 47.98
N GLN A 205 22.13 14.03 49.30
CA GLN A 205 21.46 15.24 49.77
C GLN A 205 22.20 16.49 49.25
N PRO A 206 21.50 17.50 48.69
CA PRO A 206 22.14 18.74 48.28
C PRO A 206 22.48 19.58 49.50
N ASP A 207 23.78 19.70 49.78
CA ASP A 207 24.33 20.29 50.99
C ASP A 207 23.97 21.78 51.16
N ARG A 208 22.96 22.05 52.00
CA ARG A 208 22.54 23.40 52.40
C ARG A 208 22.97 23.70 53.84
N ARG A 209 24.24 24.08 54.03
CA ARG A 209 24.64 25.30 54.77
C ARG A 209 26.16 25.49 54.75
N ARG A 210 26.60 26.60 54.16
CA ARG A 210 27.99 27.06 54.23
C ARG A 210 28.16 28.13 55.32
N ASN A 211 29.40 28.27 55.78
CA ASN A 211 29.99 29.38 56.57
C ASN A 211 29.70 29.38 58.08
N HIS A 212 30.75 29.22 58.89
CA HIS A 212 31.50 30.34 59.47
C HIS A 212 32.99 29.97 59.69
N ALA A 213 33.86 30.97 59.87
CA ALA A 213 35.34 30.86 59.98
C ALA A 213 35.80 30.30 61.37
N ALA A 214 37.07 30.02 61.71
CA ALA A 214 38.37 30.57 61.29
C ALA A 214 39.55 29.58 61.59
N PRO A 215 40.86 29.89 61.32
CA PRO A 215 41.91 28.88 61.08
C PRO A 215 42.97 28.64 62.19
N GLY A 216 43.71 27.52 62.12
CA GLY A 216 44.96 27.26 62.85
C GLY A 216 45.67 25.96 62.37
N PRO A 217 47.03 25.81 62.42
CA PRO A 217 47.74 25.00 61.42
C PRO A 217 48.65 23.84 61.93
N ARG A 218 49.25 23.12 60.96
CA ARG A 218 50.33 22.07 60.98
C ARG A 218 49.81 20.63 60.86
N GLY A 219 50.27 19.78 59.92
CA GLY A 219 51.11 20.01 58.73
C GLY A 219 51.67 18.70 58.13
N ARG A 220 52.08 18.70 56.84
CA ARG A 220 52.87 17.66 56.08
C ARG A 220 52.22 16.25 55.98
N THR A 221 52.19 15.50 54.87
CA THR A 221 52.96 15.48 53.59
C THR A 221 52.10 14.97 52.39
N SER A 222 52.60 15.25 51.17
CA SER A 222 52.58 14.40 49.94
C SER A 222 51.28 13.76 49.39
N ASP A 223 51.04 14.08 48.11
CA ASP A 223 50.58 13.21 47.01
C ASP A 223 49.30 12.37 47.17
N ARG A 224 48.26 12.78 46.44
CA ARG A 224 47.15 11.90 46.02
C ARG A 224 47.28 11.54 44.56
N LEU A 225 47.63 10.28 44.32
CA LEU A 225 47.51 9.58 43.05
C LEU A 225 46.05 9.24 42.73
N ASP A 226 45.84 8.98 41.45
CA ASP A 226 44.59 8.63 40.76
C ASP A 226 44.02 7.26 41.19
N PRO A 227 42.72 7.13 41.54
CA PRO A 227 42.08 5.85 41.84
C PRO A 227 41.54 5.17 40.57
N SER A 228 42.39 4.94 39.57
CA SER A 228 42.05 4.23 38.33
C SER A 228 42.35 2.72 38.35
N HIS A 229 42.35 2.07 39.52
CA HIS A 229 42.55 0.63 39.67
C HIS A 229 41.69 0.02 40.80
N VAL A 230 40.81 -0.91 40.44
CA VAL A 230 40.32 -1.97 41.35
C VAL A 230 40.50 -3.31 40.63
N ALA A 231 41.65 -3.93 40.87
CA ALA A 231 41.86 -5.33 40.53
C ALA A 231 41.38 -6.19 41.70
N PHE A 232 40.63 -7.27 41.41
CA PHE A 232 40.30 -8.28 42.42
C PHE A 232 41.28 -9.45 42.30
N THR A 233 42.16 -9.57 43.28
CA THR A 233 42.97 -10.76 43.55
C THR A 233 42.20 -11.70 44.48
N LEU A 234 42.02 -12.95 44.08
CA LEU A 234 41.57 -14.02 44.97
C LEU A 234 42.80 -14.77 45.49
N THR A 235 43.23 -14.48 46.71
CA THR A 235 44.19 -15.32 47.43
C THR A 235 43.47 -16.51 48.03
N GLY A 236 43.81 -17.72 47.57
CA GLY A 236 43.33 -18.95 48.20
C GLY A 236 44.24 -19.42 49.32
N GLN A 237 43.64 -19.92 50.40
CA GLN A 237 44.16 -21.01 51.24
C GLN A 237 43.10 -21.36 52.29
N ASP A 238 42.65 -22.62 52.35
CA ASP A 238 43.03 -23.47 53.48
C ASP A 238 42.82 -24.96 53.19
N ILE A 239 43.59 -25.81 53.89
CA ILE A 239 43.78 -27.24 53.57
C ILE A 239 43.18 -28.13 54.66
N GLY A 240 42.35 -29.11 54.30
CA GLY A 240 41.67 -30.02 55.24
C GLY A 240 41.66 -31.49 54.81
N ARG A 241 42.50 -32.31 55.47
CA ARG A 241 42.78 -33.75 55.28
C ARG A 241 41.60 -34.73 55.10
N ALA A 242 41.89 -35.84 54.40
CA ALA A 242 41.12 -37.10 54.37
C ALA A 242 41.27 -37.94 55.67
N PRO A 243 40.37 -38.93 55.89
CA PRO A 243 40.65 -40.36 55.62
C PRO A 243 39.45 -41.06 54.91
N GLY A 244 39.43 -42.34 54.52
CA GLY A 244 40.34 -43.50 54.57
C GLY A 244 39.61 -44.77 54.07
N HIS A 245 40.34 -45.80 53.61
CA HIS A 245 39.81 -46.98 52.88
C HIS A 245 38.79 -47.89 53.61
N ALA A 246 37.93 -48.57 52.82
CA ALA A 246 37.57 -49.99 52.98
C ALA A 246 37.05 -50.62 51.66
N ASP A 247 37.32 -51.91 51.44
CA ASP A 247 37.01 -52.71 50.23
C ASP A 247 35.55 -53.23 50.14
N GLY A 248 35.14 -53.82 49.00
CA GLY A 248 33.85 -54.54 48.93
C GLY A 248 33.36 -55.01 47.54
N ASP A 249 34.01 -56.05 47.00
CA ASP A 249 33.84 -56.71 45.70
C ASP A 249 32.43 -57.25 45.27
N ALA A 250 32.27 -57.44 43.96
CA ALA A 250 31.57 -58.53 43.25
C ALA A 250 30.01 -58.66 43.09
N ARG A 251 29.61 -58.76 41.79
CA ARG A 251 28.51 -59.56 41.16
C ARG A 251 27.03 -59.13 41.45
N GLY A 252 26.04 -59.30 40.56
CA GLY A 252 26.03 -59.72 39.14
C GLY A 252 24.76 -60.49 38.74
N ARG A 253 24.07 -60.08 37.64
CA ARG A 253 22.92 -60.72 36.94
C ARG A 253 21.63 -60.99 37.76
N ALA A 254 20.47 -60.41 37.45
CA ALA A 254 19.60 -60.54 36.27
C ALA A 254 18.77 -61.84 36.20
N THR A 255 17.43 -61.73 36.10
CA THR A 255 16.54 -62.59 35.27
C THR A 255 15.14 -61.98 35.06
N ASN A 256 14.58 -62.21 33.87
CA ASN A 256 13.18 -61.95 33.48
C ASN A 256 12.21 -63.02 34.04
N GLN A 257 10.92 -62.69 34.10
CA GLN A 257 9.74 -63.44 33.57
C GLN A 257 8.45 -62.73 34.06
N GLY A 258 7.35 -62.60 33.30
CA GLY A 258 7.03 -62.95 31.92
C GLY A 258 5.49 -62.97 31.72
N LEU A 259 5.01 -63.16 30.48
CA LEU A 259 3.65 -63.66 30.12
C LEU A 259 2.44 -62.71 30.38
N ASP A 260 1.35 -62.69 29.58
CA ASP A 260 1.19 -63.10 28.17
C ASP A 260 -0.08 -62.51 27.49
N HIS A 261 -0.08 -62.48 26.15
CA HIS A 261 -1.22 -62.61 25.20
C HIS A 261 -2.58 -61.87 25.34
N GLY A 262 -3.10 -61.38 24.19
CA GLY A 262 -4.56 -61.34 23.92
C GLY A 262 -5.09 -60.18 23.04
N LYS A 263 -5.40 -60.43 21.76
CA LYS A 263 -6.04 -59.46 20.83
C LYS A 263 -7.56 -59.68 20.74
N ASN A 264 -8.35 -58.62 20.47
CA ASN A 264 -9.11 -58.46 19.19
C ASN A 264 -10.02 -57.20 19.12
N HIS A 265 -10.42 -56.85 17.88
CA HIS A 265 -11.25 -55.71 17.43
C HIS A 265 -12.66 -55.67 18.09
N GLY A 266 -13.31 -54.52 18.35
CA GLY A 266 -13.98 -53.58 17.40
C GLY A 266 -15.47 -53.40 17.83
N THR A 267 -16.33 -52.46 17.38
CA THR A 267 -16.28 -51.27 16.48
C THR A 267 -17.52 -50.38 16.79
N ASP A 268 -17.37 -49.10 17.14
CA ASP A 268 -17.77 -47.91 16.31
C ASP A 268 -19.05 -47.17 16.82
N HIS A 269 -19.21 -45.89 16.42
CA HIS A 269 -20.35 -44.96 16.50
C HIS A 269 -20.63 -44.13 17.79
N GLY A 270 -19.88 -43.02 17.92
CA GLY A 270 -20.35 -41.62 17.81
C GLY A 270 -21.57 -41.06 18.57
N ARG A 271 -21.37 -39.89 19.21
CA ARG A 271 -22.25 -38.68 19.12
C ARG A 271 -21.65 -37.44 19.80
N ASP A 272 -21.96 -36.26 19.26
CA ASP A 272 -21.67 -34.94 19.82
C ASP A 272 -22.37 -34.67 21.17
N GLN A 273 -21.74 -33.83 22.01
CA GLN A 273 -22.38 -32.63 22.59
C GLN A 273 -21.38 -31.71 23.31
N ARG A 274 -21.45 -30.40 23.01
CA ARG A 274 -21.00 -29.33 23.92
C ARG A 274 -22.04 -29.18 25.06
N PRO A 275 -21.69 -28.57 26.22
CA PRO A 275 -21.98 -27.13 26.36
C PRO A 275 -21.01 -26.33 27.27
N ASP A 276 -21.12 -25.01 27.14
CA ASP A 276 -20.79 -23.95 28.12
C ASP A 276 -22.01 -22.99 28.03
N PRO A 277 -22.58 -22.40 29.13
CA PRO A 277 -21.90 -21.33 29.86
C PRO A 277 -22.23 -21.16 31.38
N ARG A 278 -21.55 -20.17 31.96
CA ARG A 278 -21.73 -19.40 33.23
C ARG A 278 -23.16 -18.85 33.51
N PRO A 279 -23.41 -18.04 34.57
CA PRO A 279 -22.99 -18.06 36.01
C PRO A 279 -24.19 -17.81 36.99
N GLU A 280 -24.01 -17.97 38.31
CA GLU A 280 -24.91 -17.32 39.30
C GLU A 280 -24.18 -16.78 40.55
N THR A 281 -24.83 -15.80 41.19
CA THR A 281 -24.32 -14.89 42.23
C THR A 281 -24.75 -15.29 43.64
N ALA A 282 -23.94 -15.00 44.68
CA ALA A 282 -24.39 -14.20 45.84
C ALA A 282 -23.34 -14.10 46.97
N GLN A 283 -23.17 -12.87 47.41
CA GLN A 283 -22.31 -12.33 48.46
C GLN A 283 -22.67 -12.81 49.88
N LYS A 284 -21.67 -12.84 50.78
CA LYS A 284 -21.87 -12.59 52.23
C LYS A 284 -20.60 -12.03 52.87
N ASP A 285 -20.79 -10.95 53.62
CA ASP A 285 -19.71 -10.11 54.18
C ASP A 285 -19.21 -10.61 55.56
N GLY A 286 -17.99 -10.19 55.94
CA GLY A 286 -17.46 -10.41 57.30
C GLY A 286 -15.94 -10.19 57.39
N PRO A 287 -15.43 -9.18 58.13
CA PRO A 287 -14.02 -8.79 58.09
C PRO A 287 -13.15 -9.55 59.10
N ALA A 288 -11.98 -10.02 58.66
CA ALA A 288 -10.90 -10.40 59.55
C ALA A 288 -9.55 -10.07 58.90
N SER A 289 -8.74 -9.26 59.59
CA SER A 289 -7.38 -8.94 59.18
C SER A 289 -6.49 -10.18 59.23
N SER A 290 -6.02 -10.66 58.08
CA SER A 290 -4.81 -11.49 58.00
C SER A 290 -3.75 -10.74 57.21
N VAL A 291 -2.62 -10.45 57.85
CA VAL A 291 -1.40 -10.05 57.14
C VAL A 291 -1.00 -11.21 56.24
N ALA A 292 -1.27 -11.09 54.95
CA ALA A 292 -0.98 -12.14 53.99
C ALA A 292 0.55 -12.31 53.90
N LYS A 293 1.06 -13.44 54.42
CA LYS A 293 2.39 -13.91 54.05
C LYS A 293 2.42 -14.05 52.53
N PRO A 294 3.42 -13.49 51.82
CA PRO A 294 3.52 -13.71 50.39
C PRO A 294 3.69 -15.20 50.13
N SER A 295 2.78 -15.77 49.36
CA SER A 295 2.87 -17.16 48.92
C SER A 295 4.04 -17.29 47.94
N LEU A 296 5.14 -17.87 48.41
CA LEU A 296 6.33 -18.20 47.61
C LEU A 296 6.02 -19.34 46.61
N ALA A 297 5.18 -19.04 45.62
CA ALA A 297 5.22 -19.73 44.33
C ALA A 297 6.40 -19.11 43.56
N SER A 298 7.58 -19.74 43.67
CA SER A 298 8.81 -19.20 43.09
C SER A 298 8.79 -19.30 41.56
N GLU A 299 8.35 -18.22 40.91
CA GLU A 299 8.97 -17.79 39.66
C GLU A 299 10.49 -17.68 39.88
N SER A 300 11.30 -17.85 38.83
CA SER A 300 12.76 -18.00 39.03
C SER A 300 13.40 -16.77 39.69
N VAL A 301 14.54 -16.95 40.38
CA VAL A 301 15.28 -15.84 41.02
C VAL A 301 15.64 -14.75 40.00
N LEU A 302 15.90 -15.17 38.75
CA LEU A 302 16.09 -14.28 37.62
C LEU A 302 14.83 -13.45 37.31
N THR A 303 13.65 -14.08 37.29
CA THR A 303 12.36 -13.41 37.07
C THR A 303 12.08 -12.37 38.15
N ASP A 304 12.30 -12.72 39.42
CA ASP A 304 12.14 -11.80 40.57
C ASP A 304 13.10 -10.61 40.48
N ALA A 305 14.38 -10.86 40.18
CA ALA A 305 15.39 -9.81 40.03
C ALA A 305 15.07 -8.88 38.84
N VAL A 306 14.63 -9.44 37.71
CA VAL A 306 14.19 -8.66 36.54
C VAL A 306 12.99 -7.79 36.89
N ARG A 307 11.96 -8.35 37.54
CA ARG A 307 10.75 -7.63 38.00
C ARG A 307 11.13 -6.46 38.90
N ALA A 308 11.93 -6.70 39.94
CA ALA A 308 12.38 -5.65 40.85
C ALA A 308 13.13 -4.50 40.15
N VAL A 309 13.97 -4.81 39.14
CA VAL A 309 14.68 -3.78 38.35
C VAL A 309 13.74 -3.01 37.41
N VAL A 310 12.74 -3.67 36.83
CA VAL A 310 11.73 -3.02 35.97
C VAL A 310 10.82 -2.11 36.81
N ASP A 311 10.37 -2.56 37.98
CA ASP A 311 9.55 -1.77 38.89
C ASP A 311 10.32 -0.53 39.38
N ALA A 312 11.57 -0.71 39.82
CA ALA A 312 12.45 0.39 40.21
C ALA A 312 12.75 1.40 39.08
N ALA A 313 12.69 0.96 37.81
CA ALA A 313 12.85 1.84 36.65
C ALA A 313 11.59 2.66 36.32
N GLY A 314 10.45 2.41 36.99
CA GLY A 314 9.16 3.06 36.76
C GLY A 314 8.12 2.16 36.05
N GLY A 315 8.30 0.84 36.13
CA GLY A 315 7.34 -0.15 35.62
C GLY A 315 7.42 -0.43 34.11
N PRO A 316 6.67 -1.44 33.62
CA PRO A 316 6.83 -2.02 32.28
C PRO A 316 6.42 -1.12 31.10
N GLY A 317 5.92 0.10 31.34
CA GLY A 317 5.45 1.03 30.30
C GLY A 317 6.33 2.28 30.08
N ARG A 318 7.41 2.47 30.83
CA ARG A 318 8.23 3.68 30.68
C ARG A 318 9.02 3.64 29.36
N ARG A 319 8.97 4.73 28.57
CA ARG A 319 9.67 4.82 27.28
C ARG A 319 11.16 4.49 27.46
N ARG A 320 11.58 3.35 26.90
CA ARG A 320 13.00 3.02 26.75
C ARG A 320 13.64 4.05 25.81
N PRO A 321 14.89 4.50 26.04
CA PRO A 321 15.62 5.23 25.02
C PRO A 321 15.72 4.35 23.76
N PRO A 322 15.58 4.92 22.55
CA PRO A 322 15.63 4.13 21.31
C PRO A 322 16.95 3.36 21.23
N GLY A 323 16.83 2.06 20.97
CA GLY A 323 17.97 1.17 20.86
C GLY A 323 18.79 1.41 19.59
N PRO A 324 20.04 0.94 19.55
CA PRO A 324 20.91 1.04 18.37
C PRO A 324 20.44 0.18 17.19
N VAL A 325 19.47 -0.70 17.43
CA VAL A 325 18.75 -1.50 16.44
C VAL A 325 17.27 -1.24 16.70
N LEU A 326 16.58 -0.58 15.78
CA LEU A 326 15.13 -0.40 15.84
C LEU A 326 14.42 -1.75 15.71
N PRO A 327 13.19 -1.93 16.25
CA PRO A 327 12.37 -3.08 15.93
C PRO A 327 12.21 -3.21 14.40
N PRO A 328 12.05 -4.43 13.85
CA PRO A 328 11.71 -4.60 12.44
C PRO A 328 10.38 -3.91 12.14
N LEU A 329 10.15 -3.55 10.87
CA LEU A 329 8.85 -3.04 10.45
C LEU A 329 7.77 -4.07 10.77
N LEU A 330 6.65 -3.58 11.27
CA LEU A 330 5.45 -4.40 11.49
C LEU A 330 5.01 -5.07 10.17
N ALA A 331 4.33 -6.21 10.27
CA ALA A 331 3.73 -6.90 9.14
C ALA A 331 2.35 -6.33 8.75
N PHE A 332 1.75 -5.52 9.63
CA PHE A 332 0.42 -4.93 9.52
C PHE A 332 0.51 -3.46 9.93
N LEU A 333 -0.19 -2.57 9.22
CA LEU A 333 -0.13 -1.11 9.44
C LEU A 333 -1.49 -0.46 9.18
N THR A 334 -1.86 0.51 10.01
CA THR A 334 -2.99 1.40 9.73
C THR A 334 -2.51 2.77 9.23
N PRO A 335 -3.32 3.51 8.45
CA PRO A 335 -2.99 4.86 8.03
C PRO A 335 -2.62 5.79 9.21
N ASP A 336 -3.34 5.67 10.32
CA ASP A 336 -3.10 6.49 11.52
C ASP A 336 -1.77 6.17 12.18
N LEU A 337 -1.41 4.88 12.28
CA LEU A 337 -0.11 4.47 12.80
C LEU A 337 1.02 5.03 11.95
N CYS A 338 0.90 4.97 10.61
CA CYS A 338 1.88 5.56 9.70
C CYS A 338 2.06 7.06 9.96
N ARG A 339 0.97 7.82 10.17
CA ARG A 339 1.02 9.26 10.47
C ARG A 339 1.68 9.63 11.80
N THR A 340 1.94 8.67 12.70
CA THR A 340 2.72 8.92 13.93
C THR A 340 4.22 9.02 13.70
N TYR A 341 4.72 8.58 12.53
CA TYR A 341 6.14 8.64 12.15
C TYR A 341 6.45 9.91 11.34
N PRO A 342 7.67 10.47 11.43
CA PRO A 342 8.08 11.58 10.57
C PRO A 342 7.96 11.20 9.08
N PRO A 343 7.47 12.09 8.19
CA PRO A 343 7.32 11.79 6.76
C PRO A 343 8.68 11.47 6.12
N ALA A 344 8.73 10.55 5.16
CA ALA A 344 9.97 10.15 4.47
C ALA A 344 10.55 11.26 3.58
N ASP A 345 9.69 12.02 2.91
CA ASP A 345 10.08 13.17 2.10
C ASP A 345 10.44 14.37 2.99
N ASP A 346 11.63 14.94 2.78
CA ASP A 346 12.18 16.06 3.54
C ASP A 346 11.61 17.41 3.06
N TRP A 347 10.30 17.46 2.76
CA TRP A 347 9.62 18.64 2.19
C TRP A 347 9.35 19.76 3.21
N ASN A 348 10.29 19.94 4.14
CA ASN A 348 10.56 21.17 4.87
C ASN A 348 12.00 21.59 4.56
N GLY A 349 12.20 22.17 3.39
CA GLY A 349 13.50 22.69 2.92
C GLY A 349 13.98 23.95 3.64
N THR A 350 13.88 24.02 4.98
CA THR A 350 14.52 24.99 5.90
C THR A 350 14.39 24.49 7.35
N ALA A 351 15.32 23.67 7.85
CA ALA A 351 15.35 23.31 9.29
C ALA A 351 16.72 22.81 9.82
N TYR A 352 17.50 22.04 9.05
CA TYR A 352 18.69 21.33 9.55
C TYR A 352 20.04 21.85 9.01
N ALA A 353 20.14 23.14 8.69
CA ALA A 353 21.34 23.76 8.14
C ALA A 353 21.68 25.13 8.76
N SER A 354 21.54 25.30 10.09
CA SER A 354 21.93 26.57 10.75
C SER A 354 22.31 26.48 12.25
N GLU A 355 22.89 25.37 12.75
CA GLU A 355 23.43 25.31 14.13
C GLU A 355 24.98 25.18 14.21
N ARG A 356 25.70 25.25 13.08
CA ARG A 356 27.17 25.39 13.05
C ARG A 356 27.66 26.49 12.09
N GLY A 357 26.91 27.59 11.97
CA GLY A 357 27.19 28.64 10.98
C GLY A 357 26.84 30.09 11.38
N GLN A 358 26.40 30.32 12.62
CA GLN A 358 26.13 31.67 13.14
C GLN A 358 27.32 32.16 13.98
N ASP A 359 28.38 32.61 13.31
CA ASP A 359 29.46 33.40 13.95
C ASP A 359 30.33 34.23 12.96
N GLN A 360 30.02 34.25 11.65
CA GLN A 360 30.87 34.93 10.64
C GLN A 360 30.12 35.78 9.59
N CYS A 361 28.87 36.19 9.84
CA CYS A 361 28.08 36.99 8.89
C CYS A 361 27.40 38.25 9.45
N GLU A 362 27.79 38.75 10.63
CA GLU A 362 27.18 39.97 11.21
C GLU A 362 27.84 41.32 10.83
N ASP A 363 28.99 41.31 10.16
CA ASP A 363 29.75 42.55 9.88
C ASP A 363 29.59 43.14 8.46
N GLN A 364 28.92 42.46 7.52
CA GLN A 364 28.79 42.94 6.13
C GLN A 364 27.41 43.50 5.73
N CYS A 365 26.38 43.43 6.58
CA CYS A 365 25.01 43.87 6.25
C CYS A 365 24.52 45.11 7.01
N LYS A 366 25.42 46.00 7.48
CA LYS A 366 25.06 47.25 8.18
C LYS A 366 25.03 48.52 7.30
N ASN A 367 25.28 48.41 5.99
CA ASN A 367 25.52 49.56 5.11
C ASN A 367 24.64 49.66 3.84
N GLN A 368 23.40 49.15 3.88
CA GLN A 368 22.33 49.57 2.93
C GLN A 368 20.94 49.13 3.40
N CYS A 369 20.14 50.08 3.89
CA CYS A 369 18.66 50.19 3.80
C CYS A 369 18.15 51.18 4.86
N LYS A 370 18.07 52.47 4.52
CA LYS A 370 17.22 53.43 5.23
C LYS A 370 15.83 53.36 4.60
N GLY A 371 14.79 53.02 5.38
CA GLY A 371 13.42 52.97 4.85
C GLY A 371 12.39 52.41 5.83
N GLU A 372 11.93 53.26 6.75
CA GLU A 372 10.58 53.24 7.36
C GLU A 372 9.98 51.88 7.81
N CYS A 373 10.29 51.48 9.04
CA CYS A 373 9.39 50.63 9.83
C CYS A 373 8.47 51.52 10.69
N LYS A 374 7.15 51.36 10.57
CA LYS A 374 6.18 51.85 11.57
C LYS A 374 5.61 50.67 12.35
N ASP A 375 5.75 50.83 13.67
CA ASP A 375 5.30 49.99 14.76
C ASP A 375 3.80 49.65 14.71
N HIS A 376 3.43 48.41 15.08
CA HIS A 376 2.24 48.12 15.88
C HIS A 376 2.23 46.70 16.45
N GLY A 377 2.14 46.63 17.79
CA GLY A 377 1.14 45.78 18.47
C GLY A 377 1.49 44.31 18.69
N LYS A 378 1.90 43.97 19.92
CA LYS A 378 1.92 42.60 20.41
C LYS A 378 0.50 42.10 20.70
N ASP A 379 0.21 40.87 20.30
CA ASP A 379 -0.64 39.97 21.08
C ASP A 379 0.06 38.61 21.18
N HIS A 380 0.40 38.22 22.42
CA HIS A 380 0.87 36.88 22.73
C HIS A 380 -0.32 36.07 23.23
N ASP A 381 -0.93 35.26 22.36
CA ASP A 381 -1.54 33.96 22.71
C ASP A 381 -2.09 33.28 21.45
N ALA A 382 -1.29 32.41 20.83
CA ALA A 382 -1.71 31.56 19.72
C ALA A 382 -1.06 30.18 19.86
N ALA A 383 -1.84 29.20 20.30
CA ALA A 383 -1.46 27.79 20.21
C ALA A 383 -1.19 27.42 18.74
N MET A 384 -0.18 26.58 18.49
CA MET A 384 0.33 26.23 17.15
C MET A 384 -0.76 25.69 16.21
N HIS A 385 -1.43 26.59 15.50
CA HIS A 385 -2.18 26.26 14.29
C HIS A 385 -1.18 26.20 13.13
N PHE A 386 -0.84 24.98 12.71
CA PHE A 386 -0.16 24.77 11.43
C PHE A 386 -1.08 25.25 10.31
N GLY A 387 -0.76 26.42 9.76
CA GLY A 387 -1.57 27.08 8.75
C GLY A 387 -1.52 26.37 7.40
N GLY A 388 -2.62 25.73 7.02
CA GLY A 388 -3.15 25.79 5.65
C GLY A 388 -2.28 25.27 4.50
N ALA A 389 -1.93 23.98 4.51
CA ALA A 389 -1.60 23.25 3.27
C ALA A 389 -2.80 22.34 2.89
N ARG A 390 -3.68 22.82 2.01
CA ARG A 390 -4.70 21.96 1.36
C ARG A 390 -3.99 21.07 0.33
N GLY A 391 -4.34 19.79 0.29
CA GLY A 391 -3.61 18.75 -0.46
C GLY A 391 -3.04 17.69 0.50
N GLY A 392 -3.93 16.86 1.06
CA GLY A 392 -3.53 15.86 2.05
C GLY A 392 -2.67 14.75 1.46
N GLN A 393 -1.71 14.28 2.24
CA GLN A 393 -0.87 13.15 1.88
C GLN A 393 -1.57 11.82 2.24
N VAL A 394 -1.72 10.94 1.26
CA VAL A 394 -2.20 9.56 1.49
C VAL A 394 -1.05 8.73 2.06
N ALA A 395 -1.33 7.97 3.13
CA ALA A 395 -0.34 7.09 3.73
C ALA A 395 -0.23 5.81 2.91
N LEU A 396 0.95 5.57 2.32
CA LEU A 396 1.25 4.31 1.66
C LEU A 396 1.72 3.25 2.67
N GLY A 397 2.43 3.65 3.72
CA GLY A 397 3.14 2.71 4.58
C GLY A 397 4.20 3.32 5.49
N LEU A 398 5.17 2.51 5.89
CA LEU A 398 6.41 2.92 6.57
C LEU A 398 7.64 2.45 5.77
N ILE A 399 8.72 3.23 5.80
CA ILE A 399 10.07 2.81 5.37
C ILE A 399 11.00 2.60 6.57
N ASP A 400 11.99 1.73 6.39
CA ASP A 400 13.05 1.41 7.35
C ASP A 400 14.41 1.79 6.78
N LEU A 401 15.17 2.54 7.58
CA LEU A 401 16.47 3.13 7.22
C LEU A 401 17.50 2.70 8.28
N PRO A 402 17.92 1.41 8.28
CA PRO A 402 18.76 0.85 9.33
C PRO A 402 20.13 1.53 9.43
N GLU A 403 20.68 2.02 8.32
CA GLU A 403 21.92 2.82 8.27
C GLU A 403 21.79 4.22 8.89
N ARG A 404 20.56 4.71 9.09
CA ARG A 404 20.25 5.96 9.81
C ARG A 404 19.68 5.72 11.21
N GLN A 405 19.38 4.47 11.59
CA GLN A 405 18.61 4.10 12.79
C GLN A 405 17.22 4.78 12.83
N GLU A 406 16.56 4.91 11.68
CA GLU A 406 15.30 5.64 11.52
C GLU A 406 14.20 4.78 10.84
N GLN A 407 12.94 5.08 11.18
CA GLN A 407 11.76 4.64 10.44
C GLN A 407 10.90 5.87 10.13
N ARG A 408 10.38 5.95 8.90
CA ARG A 408 9.67 7.15 8.40
C ARG A 408 8.37 6.77 7.69
N ALA A 409 7.38 7.66 7.72
CA ALA A 409 6.11 7.46 7.05
C ALA A 409 6.28 7.56 5.53
N LEU A 410 5.92 6.50 4.81
CA LEU A 410 5.87 6.51 3.35
C LEU A 410 4.56 7.18 2.93
N LEU A 411 4.66 8.39 2.42
CA LEU A 411 3.51 9.24 2.08
C LEU A 411 3.55 9.62 0.61
N TRP A 412 2.39 9.64 -0.05
CA TRP A 412 2.25 10.10 -1.42
C TRP A 412 1.34 11.33 -1.49
N ARG A 413 1.79 12.36 -2.22
CA ARG A 413 0.96 13.48 -2.66
C ARG A 413 1.04 13.51 -4.19
N PRO A 414 -0.04 13.14 -4.91
CA PRO A 414 -0.03 13.05 -6.37
C PRO A 414 0.52 14.32 -7.05
N GLU A 415 0.12 15.50 -6.60
CA GLU A 415 0.55 16.79 -7.17
C GLU A 415 2.06 17.07 -7.07
N ASN A 416 2.71 16.69 -5.95
CA ASN A 416 4.13 16.95 -5.72
C ASN A 416 5.01 15.80 -6.23
N HIS A 417 4.58 14.57 -5.94
CA HIS A 417 5.38 13.37 -6.19
C HIS A 417 5.18 12.83 -7.61
N SER A 418 4.10 13.20 -8.30
CA SER A 418 3.73 12.69 -9.62
C SER A 418 3.43 11.17 -9.58
N HIS A 419 3.53 10.49 -10.71
CA HIS A 419 3.05 9.13 -10.95
C HIS A 419 3.68 8.08 -10.00
N LEU A 420 2.94 7.02 -9.71
CA LEU A 420 3.32 5.96 -8.79
C LEU A 420 3.02 4.59 -9.41
N ALA A 421 4.04 3.73 -9.50
CA ALA A 421 3.88 2.33 -9.91
C ALA A 421 4.03 1.40 -8.69
N LEU A 422 3.12 0.43 -8.55
CA LEU A 422 3.30 -0.71 -7.66
C LEU A 422 3.49 -1.96 -8.51
N ILE A 423 4.58 -2.69 -8.27
CA ILE A 423 5.03 -3.82 -9.08
C ILE A 423 5.05 -5.07 -8.22
N GLY A 424 4.32 -6.11 -8.61
CA GLY A 424 4.24 -7.35 -7.84
C GLY A 424 3.27 -8.36 -8.44
N LEU A 425 3.06 -9.48 -7.74
CA LEU A 425 2.04 -10.48 -8.07
C LEU A 425 0.89 -10.42 -7.04
N PRO A 426 -0.32 -10.94 -7.34
CA PRO A 426 -1.49 -10.84 -6.45
C PRO A 426 -1.22 -11.28 -4.99
N ALA A 427 -0.50 -12.38 -4.80
CA ALA A 427 -0.10 -12.90 -3.49
C ALA A 427 0.70 -11.90 -2.63
N SER A 428 1.35 -10.92 -3.25
CA SER A 428 2.15 -9.90 -2.55
C SER A 428 1.32 -8.85 -1.81
N GLY A 429 0.01 -8.77 -2.05
CA GLY A 429 -0.87 -7.71 -1.51
C GLY A 429 -0.93 -6.46 -2.37
N LEU A 430 -0.45 -6.54 -3.62
CA LEU A 430 -0.51 -5.47 -4.61
C LEU A 430 -1.92 -4.87 -4.77
N GLU A 431 -2.92 -5.73 -4.92
CA GLU A 431 -4.33 -5.36 -5.14
C GLU A 431 -4.87 -4.53 -3.95
N ASP A 432 -4.77 -5.06 -2.73
CA ASP A 432 -5.15 -4.35 -1.50
C ASP A 432 -4.36 -3.06 -1.27
N ALA A 433 -3.10 -2.98 -1.68
CA ALA A 433 -2.29 -1.77 -1.56
C ALA A 433 -2.77 -0.67 -2.53
N VAL A 434 -3.17 -1.02 -3.76
CA VAL A 434 -3.77 -0.06 -4.70
C VAL A 434 -5.14 0.39 -4.19
N ALA A 435 -5.99 -0.55 -3.76
CA ALA A 435 -7.28 -0.25 -3.17
C ALA A 435 -7.15 0.66 -1.92
N ALA A 436 -6.16 0.42 -1.07
CA ALA A 436 -5.84 1.28 0.08
C ALA A 436 -5.57 2.73 -0.31
N VAL A 437 -4.80 2.94 -1.39
CA VAL A 437 -4.51 4.29 -1.92
C VAL A 437 -5.75 4.93 -2.52
N VAL A 438 -6.53 4.19 -3.32
CA VAL A 438 -7.76 4.68 -3.97
C VAL A 438 -8.80 5.11 -2.92
N VAL A 439 -8.99 4.32 -1.85
CA VAL A 439 -9.88 4.66 -0.73
C VAL A 439 -9.32 5.82 0.10
N GLY A 440 -8.01 5.84 0.34
CA GLY A 440 -7.37 6.84 1.19
C GLY A 440 -7.28 8.24 0.57
N LEU A 441 -7.29 8.37 -0.76
CA LEU A 441 -7.17 9.65 -1.47
C LEU A 441 -8.32 10.64 -1.13
N PRO A 442 -9.61 10.30 -1.29
CA PRO A 442 -10.72 11.15 -0.87
C PRO A 442 -10.74 11.54 0.62
N GLN A 443 -10.17 10.71 1.51
CA GLN A 443 -10.11 11.00 2.95
C GLN A 443 -9.11 12.11 3.28
N VAL A 444 -8.08 12.27 2.44
CA VAL A 444 -7.01 13.27 2.64
C VAL A 444 -7.20 14.51 1.77
N ASP A 445 -7.86 14.36 0.61
CA ASP A 445 -8.21 15.43 -0.30
C ASP A 445 -9.57 15.17 -0.94
N HIS A 446 -10.60 15.87 -0.44
CA HIS A 446 -11.97 15.75 -0.91
C HIS A 446 -12.23 16.44 -2.26
N GLU A 447 -11.25 17.17 -2.82
CA GLU A 447 -11.37 17.70 -4.18
C GLU A 447 -10.75 16.77 -5.24
N VAL A 448 -10.23 15.60 -4.85
CA VAL A 448 -9.63 14.65 -5.79
C VAL A 448 -10.67 14.01 -6.72
N HIS A 449 -10.36 13.92 -8.01
CA HIS A 449 -11.16 13.23 -9.02
C HIS A 449 -10.50 11.92 -9.42
N LEU A 450 -11.23 10.82 -9.35
CA LEU A 450 -10.74 9.47 -9.58
C LEU A 450 -11.25 8.90 -10.90
N TYR A 451 -10.35 8.30 -11.69
CA TYR A 451 -10.68 7.52 -12.89
C TYR A 451 -10.04 6.14 -12.75
N LEU A 452 -10.84 5.08 -12.76
CA LEU A 452 -10.43 3.74 -12.39
C LEU A 452 -10.54 2.80 -13.61
N LEU A 453 -9.40 2.31 -14.10
CA LEU A 453 -9.28 1.28 -15.13
C LEU A 453 -8.92 -0.05 -14.46
N ASP A 454 -9.94 -0.78 -14.04
CA ASP A 454 -9.82 -1.97 -13.21
C ASP A 454 -9.61 -3.24 -14.07
N GLY A 455 -8.34 -3.58 -14.28
CA GLY A 455 -7.92 -4.70 -15.11
C GLY A 455 -8.04 -6.04 -14.39
N ASP A 456 -7.75 -6.08 -13.09
CA ASP A 456 -7.76 -7.29 -12.26
C ASP A 456 -9.08 -7.52 -11.50
N GLY A 457 -9.86 -6.47 -11.23
CA GLY A 457 -11.12 -6.51 -10.47
C GLY A 457 -10.98 -6.04 -9.02
N SER A 458 -9.78 -5.59 -8.62
CA SER A 458 -9.48 -5.19 -7.24
C SER A 458 -10.20 -3.92 -6.77
N LEU A 459 -10.70 -3.10 -7.69
CA LEU A 459 -11.39 -1.84 -7.38
C LEU A 459 -12.92 -1.94 -7.53
N ALA A 460 -13.47 -3.11 -7.80
CA ALA A 460 -14.91 -3.33 -7.95
C ALA A 460 -15.74 -2.99 -6.70
N GLY A 461 -15.12 -2.94 -5.51
CA GLY A 461 -15.75 -2.46 -4.28
C GLY A 461 -15.79 -0.93 -4.12
N HIS A 462 -15.25 -0.18 -5.08
CA HIS A 462 -14.99 1.27 -4.99
C HIS A 462 -15.58 2.06 -6.18
N THR A 463 -16.61 1.51 -6.84
CA THR A 463 -17.27 2.12 -8.00
C THR A 463 -18.04 3.39 -7.66
N ASP A 464 -18.73 3.39 -6.51
CA ASP A 464 -19.82 4.33 -6.20
C ASP A 464 -19.35 5.41 -5.20
N SER A 465 -18.28 6.14 -5.55
CA SER A 465 -17.81 7.32 -4.83
C SER A 465 -18.21 8.60 -5.56
N ASP A 466 -18.61 9.62 -4.80
CA ASP A 466 -18.88 10.98 -5.30
C ASP A 466 -17.64 11.64 -5.97
N HIS A 467 -16.46 11.00 -5.84
CA HIS A 467 -15.17 11.40 -6.41
C HIS A 467 -14.83 10.66 -7.72
N THR A 468 -15.55 9.58 -8.08
CA THR A 468 -15.20 8.73 -9.23
C THR A 468 -15.92 9.20 -10.51
N GLY A 469 -15.17 9.73 -11.48
CA GLY A 469 -15.70 10.13 -12.78
C GLY A 469 -15.92 8.97 -13.74
N ALA A 470 -15.12 7.91 -13.62
CA ALA A 470 -15.34 6.66 -14.34
C ALA A 470 -14.74 5.47 -13.59
N TYR A 471 -15.51 4.40 -13.49
CA TYR A 471 -15.01 3.04 -13.27
C TYR A 471 -15.21 2.23 -14.56
N VAL A 472 -14.17 1.55 -15.02
CA VAL A 472 -14.15 0.73 -16.24
C VAL A 472 -13.45 -0.59 -15.94
N GLY A 473 -14.19 -1.71 -16.01
CA GLY A 473 -13.61 -3.04 -15.86
C GLY A 473 -12.99 -3.57 -17.16
N ALA A 474 -12.15 -4.61 -17.06
CA ALA A 474 -11.47 -5.27 -18.18
C ALA A 474 -12.36 -5.76 -19.34
N ALA A 475 -13.68 -5.77 -19.20
CA ALA A 475 -14.63 -6.10 -20.26
C ALA A 475 -15.00 -4.91 -21.19
N GLU A 476 -14.54 -3.69 -20.88
CA GLU A 476 -14.91 -2.46 -21.61
C GLU A 476 -13.70 -1.71 -22.21
N PRO A 477 -12.81 -2.36 -22.99
CA PRO A 477 -11.55 -1.75 -23.43
C PRO A 477 -11.71 -0.51 -24.33
N ALA A 478 -12.79 -0.40 -25.09
CA ALA A 478 -13.11 0.81 -25.85
C ALA A 478 -13.45 2.01 -24.95
N ARG A 479 -14.07 1.78 -23.80
CA ARG A 479 -14.36 2.82 -22.80
C ARG A 479 -13.10 3.20 -22.01
N ALA A 480 -12.24 2.23 -21.72
CA ALA A 480 -10.93 2.50 -21.11
C ALA A 480 -10.07 3.40 -22.01
N ALA A 481 -10.05 3.13 -23.33
CA ALA A 481 -9.40 4.00 -24.31
C ALA A 481 -10.00 5.41 -24.35
N ARG A 482 -11.34 5.55 -24.29
CA ARG A 482 -12.02 6.87 -24.19
C ARG A 482 -11.61 7.64 -22.93
N VAL A 483 -11.50 6.99 -21.77
CA VAL A 483 -11.01 7.63 -20.53
C VAL A 483 -9.59 8.16 -20.72
N LEU A 484 -8.70 7.37 -21.33
CA LEU A 484 -7.30 7.76 -21.59
C LEU A 484 -7.22 8.91 -22.60
N GLU A 485 -7.93 8.84 -23.72
CA GLU A 485 -8.01 9.92 -24.72
C GLU A 485 -8.54 11.22 -24.09
N ARG A 486 -9.60 11.12 -23.27
CA ARG A 486 -10.24 12.28 -22.62
C ARG A 486 -9.32 12.95 -21.60
N LEU A 487 -8.56 12.16 -20.83
CA LEU A 487 -7.57 12.67 -19.88
C LEU A 487 -6.34 13.25 -20.61
N ALA A 488 -5.85 12.58 -21.65
CA ALA A 488 -4.71 13.08 -22.44
C ALA A 488 -5.05 14.38 -23.19
N ALA A 489 -6.31 14.58 -23.59
CA ALA A 489 -6.76 15.86 -24.15
C ALA A 489 -6.64 17.04 -23.16
N LEU A 490 -6.69 16.79 -21.84
CA LEU A 490 -6.46 17.83 -20.83
C LEU A 490 -5.00 18.28 -20.77
N THR A 491 -4.04 17.43 -21.18
CA THR A 491 -2.61 17.75 -21.12
C THR A 491 -2.09 18.48 -22.36
N ALA A 492 -2.92 18.62 -23.40
CA ALA A 492 -2.51 19.17 -24.69
C ALA A 492 -2.63 20.71 -24.79
N ASP A 493 -3.73 21.30 -24.30
CA ASP A 493 -4.08 22.71 -24.54
C ASP A 493 -4.68 23.47 -23.32
N ALA A 494 -4.87 22.80 -22.17
CA ALA A 494 -5.65 23.38 -21.05
C ALA A 494 -4.78 23.91 -19.90
N PRO A 495 -5.20 24.98 -19.20
CA PRO A 495 -4.64 25.31 -17.88
C PRO A 495 -4.92 24.17 -16.88
N ARG A 496 -4.09 24.05 -15.84
CA ARG A 496 -4.23 23.02 -14.80
C ARG A 496 -5.70 22.89 -14.33
N PRO A 497 -6.22 21.65 -14.19
CA PRO A 497 -7.53 21.42 -13.63
C PRO A 497 -7.57 21.97 -12.20
N ARG A 498 -8.73 22.50 -11.80
CA ARG A 498 -8.92 23.09 -10.46
C ARG A 498 -8.98 22.05 -9.33
N SER A 499 -9.12 20.79 -9.70
CA SER A 499 -9.27 19.61 -8.85
C SER A 499 -8.20 18.61 -9.30
N PRO A 500 -7.39 18.02 -8.39
CA PRO A 500 -6.35 17.08 -8.78
C PRO A 500 -6.98 15.78 -9.30
N ILE A 501 -6.46 15.26 -10.41
CA ILE A 501 -6.98 14.04 -11.04
C ILE A 501 -6.01 12.88 -10.80
N VAL A 502 -6.52 11.74 -10.34
CA VAL A 502 -5.78 10.49 -10.25
C VAL A 502 -6.43 9.43 -11.14
N LEU A 503 -5.67 9.00 -12.15
CA LEU A 503 -5.98 7.81 -12.95
C LEU A 503 -5.36 6.59 -12.26
N ALA A 504 -6.19 5.66 -11.76
CA ALA A 504 -5.76 4.36 -11.27
C ALA A 504 -5.90 3.31 -12.38
N VAL A 505 -4.83 2.57 -12.69
CA VAL A 505 -4.81 1.50 -13.70
C VAL A 505 -4.32 0.22 -13.04
N THR A 506 -5.20 -0.76 -12.86
CA THR A 506 -4.83 -2.05 -12.25
C THR A 506 -4.62 -3.12 -13.32
N GLY A 507 -3.91 -4.20 -12.99
CA GLY A 507 -3.70 -5.34 -13.89
C GLY A 507 -3.15 -4.98 -15.29
N TRP A 508 -2.15 -4.10 -15.39
CA TRP A 508 -1.66 -3.54 -16.68
C TRP A 508 -1.35 -4.58 -17.78
N GLY A 509 -0.93 -5.81 -17.45
CA GLY A 509 -0.73 -6.88 -18.42
C GLY A 509 -1.99 -7.23 -19.24
N ARG A 510 -3.19 -7.10 -18.66
CA ARG A 510 -4.47 -7.28 -19.35
C ARG A 510 -4.76 -6.11 -20.29
N TRP A 511 -4.64 -4.88 -19.80
CA TRP A 511 -4.87 -3.66 -20.60
C TRP A 511 -3.92 -3.56 -21.80
N SER A 512 -2.61 -3.73 -21.59
CA SER A 512 -1.61 -3.73 -22.67
C SER A 512 -1.90 -4.79 -23.74
N THR A 513 -2.31 -6.00 -23.34
CA THR A 513 -2.72 -7.05 -24.28
C THR A 513 -3.94 -6.64 -25.11
N GLN A 514 -4.95 -6.03 -24.50
CA GLN A 514 -6.17 -5.57 -25.18
C GLN A 514 -5.91 -4.35 -26.08
N PHE A 515 -5.15 -3.36 -25.61
CA PHE A 515 -4.84 -2.16 -26.41
C PHE A 515 -4.01 -2.48 -27.65
N ARG A 516 -3.11 -3.47 -27.58
CA ARG A 516 -2.33 -3.93 -28.73
C ARG A 516 -3.15 -4.73 -29.76
N GLN A 517 -4.38 -5.13 -29.44
CA GLN A 517 -5.29 -5.80 -30.36
C GLN A 517 -6.16 -4.77 -31.10
N GLY A 518 -5.68 -4.31 -32.26
CA GLY A 518 -6.45 -3.47 -33.19
C GLY A 518 -6.27 -1.96 -32.97
N ARG A 519 -7.33 -1.17 -33.18
CA ARG A 519 -7.26 0.31 -33.17
C ARG A 519 -7.08 0.94 -31.79
N LEU A 520 -7.21 0.17 -30.71
CA LEU A 520 -6.99 0.65 -29.35
C LEU A 520 -5.51 0.89 -29.02
N ALA A 521 -4.58 0.66 -29.97
CA ALA A 521 -3.15 0.88 -29.78
C ALA A 521 -2.82 2.32 -29.33
N ARG A 522 -3.62 3.29 -29.80
CA ARG A 522 -3.51 4.70 -29.37
C ARG A 522 -3.69 4.88 -27.86
N ALA A 523 -4.46 4.02 -27.18
CA ALA A 523 -4.65 4.10 -25.73
C ALA A 523 -3.33 3.93 -24.94
N GLU A 524 -2.38 3.12 -25.44
CA GLU A 524 -1.04 3.02 -24.83
C GLU A 524 -0.21 4.29 -25.07
N ASP A 525 -0.34 4.93 -26.24
CA ASP A 525 0.31 6.22 -26.54
C ASP A 525 -0.33 7.39 -25.74
N ASP A 526 -1.66 7.40 -25.54
CA ASP A 526 -2.37 8.39 -24.73
C ASP A 526 -2.00 8.23 -23.25
N LEU A 527 -1.87 7.00 -22.72
CA LEU A 527 -1.31 6.76 -21.38
C LEU A 527 0.17 7.19 -21.29
N GLN A 528 0.97 6.97 -22.33
CA GLN A 528 2.35 7.45 -22.39
C GLN A 528 2.40 8.99 -22.37
N ALA A 529 1.47 9.69 -23.02
CA ALA A 529 1.35 11.15 -22.93
C ALA A 529 0.96 11.59 -21.50
N LEU A 530 0.02 10.90 -20.85
CA LEU A 530 -0.35 11.17 -19.46
C LEU A 530 0.80 11.02 -18.46
N VAL A 531 1.64 9.98 -18.61
CA VAL A 531 2.81 9.78 -17.75
C VAL A 531 3.95 10.78 -18.06
N ARG A 532 3.98 11.37 -19.27
CA ARG A 532 4.97 12.37 -19.66
C ARG A 532 4.58 13.79 -19.22
N ASP A 533 3.34 14.18 -19.49
CA ASP A 533 2.88 15.58 -19.44
C ASP A 533 1.82 15.82 -18.34
N GLY A 534 1.19 14.75 -17.83
CA GLY A 534 0.05 14.83 -16.90
C GLY A 534 0.36 15.54 -15.59
N ALA A 535 1.54 15.30 -15.00
CA ALA A 535 1.90 15.93 -13.72
C ALA A 535 2.02 17.46 -13.81
N ALA A 536 2.44 18.00 -14.95
CA ALA A 536 2.42 19.44 -15.20
C ALA A 536 0.98 20.00 -15.24
N CYS A 537 0.04 19.14 -15.66
CA CYS A 537 -1.38 19.41 -15.89
C CYS A 537 -2.29 18.83 -14.79
N GLY A 538 -1.79 18.59 -13.57
CA GLY A 538 -2.61 18.12 -12.44
C GLY A 538 -3.20 16.71 -12.57
N VAL A 539 -2.73 15.90 -13.53
CA VAL A 539 -3.14 14.51 -13.72
C VAL A 539 -2.01 13.58 -13.29
N SER A 540 -2.24 12.81 -12.24
CA SER A 540 -1.31 11.76 -11.77
C SER A 540 -1.83 10.37 -12.12
N VAL A 541 -0.89 9.43 -12.22
CA VAL A 541 -1.18 8.03 -12.60
C VAL A 541 -0.70 7.12 -11.48
N LEU A 542 -1.61 6.34 -10.92
CA LEU A 542 -1.36 5.20 -10.05
C LEU A 542 -1.49 3.95 -10.93
N ILE A 543 -0.44 3.15 -11.10
CA ILE A 543 -0.47 1.98 -11.98
C ILE A 543 0.06 0.74 -11.28
N SER A 544 -0.61 -0.41 -11.47
CA SER A 544 -0.14 -1.70 -10.98
C SER A 544 -0.04 -2.78 -12.05
N GLY A 545 0.86 -3.72 -11.79
CA GLY A 545 1.13 -4.86 -12.63
C GLY A 545 2.46 -5.50 -12.26
N ASP A 546 3.01 -6.25 -13.21
CA ASP A 546 4.15 -7.12 -13.04
C ASP A 546 5.19 -6.86 -14.16
N ARG A 547 5.52 -7.88 -14.94
CA ARG A 547 6.60 -7.82 -15.95
C ARG A 547 6.21 -6.93 -17.13
N GLU A 548 4.95 -6.99 -17.56
CA GLU A 548 4.36 -6.18 -18.63
C GLU A 548 4.35 -4.69 -18.29
N LEU A 549 4.34 -4.34 -16.99
CA LEU A 549 4.45 -2.96 -16.51
C LEU A 549 5.90 -2.49 -16.53
N THR A 550 6.84 -3.28 -15.98
CA THR A 550 8.27 -2.92 -15.98
C THR A 550 8.90 -2.80 -17.38
N THR A 551 8.29 -3.44 -18.38
CA THR A 551 8.71 -3.40 -19.79
C THR A 551 7.93 -2.38 -20.64
N ALA A 552 6.97 -1.66 -20.06
CA ALA A 552 6.18 -0.65 -20.77
C ALA A 552 7.02 0.58 -21.17
N ARG A 553 6.73 1.17 -22.34
CA ARG A 553 7.49 2.30 -22.91
C ARG A 553 7.55 3.53 -22.00
N PHE A 554 6.51 3.76 -21.22
CA PHE A 554 6.42 4.87 -20.26
C PHE A 554 7.01 4.55 -18.88
N PHE A 555 7.37 3.30 -18.56
CA PHE A 555 7.76 2.90 -17.20
C PHE A 555 8.97 3.69 -16.67
N ALA A 556 9.94 3.97 -17.54
CA ALA A 556 11.12 4.77 -17.22
C ALA A 556 10.78 6.20 -16.75
N LEU A 557 9.65 6.76 -17.17
CA LEU A 557 9.16 8.10 -16.81
C LEU A 557 8.44 8.12 -15.46
N VAL A 558 7.98 6.98 -14.94
CA VAL A 558 7.30 6.91 -13.63
C VAL A 558 8.34 7.14 -12.52
N PRO A 559 8.23 8.22 -11.71
CA PRO A 559 9.27 8.63 -10.78
C PRO A 559 9.25 7.89 -9.44
N ASN A 560 8.13 7.24 -9.07
CA ASN A 560 7.97 6.50 -7.81
C ASN A 560 7.58 5.05 -8.09
N ARG A 561 8.27 4.10 -7.46
CA ARG A 561 8.10 2.67 -7.73
C ARG A 561 8.17 1.88 -6.44
N VAL A 562 7.25 0.94 -6.23
CA VAL A 562 7.30 -0.01 -5.11
C VAL A 562 7.30 -1.43 -5.67
N TYR A 563 8.31 -2.22 -5.32
CA TYR A 563 8.48 -3.59 -5.76
C TYR A 563 8.16 -4.56 -4.61
N LEU A 564 7.20 -5.45 -4.81
CA LEU A 564 6.66 -6.37 -3.81
C LEU A 564 7.06 -7.83 -4.17
N PRO A 565 8.16 -8.38 -3.62
CA PRO A 565 8.74 -9.65 -4.08
C PRO A 565 8.02 -10.91 -3.57
N LEU A 566 7.03 -10.81 -2.67
CA LEU A 566 6.32 -11.99 -2.17
C LEU A 566 5.63 -12.74 -3.31
N GLY A 567 6.08 -13.97 -3.56
CA GLY A 567 5.61 -14.84 -4.64
C GLY A 567 6.28 -14.58 -6.00
N ALA A 568 7.13 -13.56 -6.14
CA ALA A 568 7.80 -13.25 -7.41
C ALA A 568 8.84 -14.32 -7.78
N HIS A 569 8.81 -14.79 -9.03
CA HIS A 569 9.80 -15.71 -9.59
C HIS A 569 10.93 -14.95 -10.28
N GLN A 570 12.06 -15.63 -10.51
CA GLN A 570 13.26 -15.02 -11.10
C GLN A 570 12.98 -14.30 -12.43
N GLU A 571 12.08 -14.85 -13.27
CA GLU A 571 11.69 -14.25 -14.55
C GLU A 571 10.97 -12.89 -14.38
N THR A 572 10.12 -12.76 -13.35
CA THR A 572 9.43 -11.52 -13.00
C THR A 572 10.43 -10.47 -12.52
N THR A 573 11.42 -10.88 -11.72
CA THR A 573 12.40 -9.98 -11.09
C THR A 573 13.59 -9.61 -11.97
N MET A 574 13.73 -10.19 -13.18
CA MET A 574 14.82 -9.84 -14.12
C MET A 574 14.89 -8.34 -14.48
N THR A 575 13.75 -7.63 -14.45
CA THR A 575 13.65 -6.19 -14.77
C THR A 575 13.63 -5.29 -13.53
N TRP A 576 13.75 -5.88 -12.33
CA TRP A 576 13.65 -5.17 -11.06
C TRP A 576 15.04 -4.66 -10.61
N PRO A 577 15.09 -3.63 -9.74
CA PRO A 577 16.32 -3.29 -9.03
C PRO A 577 16.79 -4.47 -8.17
N ARG A 578 18.05 -4.43 -7.73
CA ARG A 578 18.59 -5.41 -6.79
C ARG A 578 17.93 -5.22 -5.41
N ILE A 579 16.87 -5.98 -5.15
CA ILE A 579 16.19 -5.96 -3.85
C ILE A 579 17.14 -6.53 -2.77
N PRO A 580 17.31 -5.85 -1.62
CA PRO A 580 18.04 -6.39 -0.48
C PRO A 580 17.29 -7.59 0.12
N PRO A 581 17.90 -8.40 0.99
CA PRO A 581 17.16 -9.42 1.75
C PRO A 581 16.03 -8.76 2.56
N ILE A 582 14.76 -9.13 2.30
CA ILE A 582 13.57 -8.66 3.03
C ILE A 582 12.63 -9.82 3.35
N ASP A 583 12.01 -9.79 4.53
CA ASP A 583 11.16 -10.89 5.02
C ASP A 583 9.90 -11.09 4.15
N ALA A 584 9.45 -12.33 3.97
CA ALA A 584 8.38 -12.68 3.03
C ALA A 584 6.95 -12.36 3.54
N TYR A 585 6.65 -11.09 3.81
CA TYR A 585 5.32 -10.62 4.24
C TYR A 585 4.51 -9.95 3.13
N ARG A 586 3.18 -9.98 3.26
CA ARG A 586 2.25 -9.26 2.38
C ARG A 586 2.41 -7.75 2.60
N GLY A 587 2.48 -6.97 1.52
CA GLY A 587 2.77 -5.53 1.57
C GLY A 587 4.23 -5.17 1.85
N ARG A 588 5.13 -6.15 2.09
CA ARG A 588 6.58 -5.90 2.19
C ARG A 588 7.16 -5.64 0.81
N GLY A 589 8.03 -4.62 0.70
CA GLY A 589 8.69 -4.34 -0.58
C GLY A 589 9.91 -3.43 -0.48
N LEU A 590 10.45 -3.10 -1.65
CA LEU A 590 11.43 -2.03 -1.85
C LEU A 590 10.75 -0.84 -2.51
N VAL A 591 10.82 0.34 -1.91
CA VAL A 591 10.40 1.59 -2.55
C VAL A 591 11.60 2.32 -3.14
N GLN A 592 11.42 2.91 -4.31
CA GLN A 592 12.35 3.81 -4.99
C GLN A 592 11.62 5.09 -5.41
N GLY A 593 12.36 6.20 -5.50
CA GLY A 593 11.87 7.47 -6.06
C GLY A 593 11.60 8.56 -5.03
N ARG A 594 10.89 9.61 -5.47
CA ARG A 594 10.69 10.85 -4.68
C ARG A 594 9.93 10.61 -3.38
N ILE A 595 8.98 9.67 -3.35
CA ILE A 595 8.24 9.29 -2.13
C ILE A 595 9.14 8.73 -1.02
N ALA A 596 10.32 8.20 -1.36
CA ALA A 596 11.31 7.74 -0.40
C ALA A 596 12.31 8.83 0.03
N GLY A 597 12.07 10.09 -0.35
CA GLY A 597 12.82 11.27 0.10
C GLY A 597 14.28 11.29 -0.34
N THR A 598 15.13 11.97 0.45
CA THR A 598 16.58 12.05 0.19
C THR A 598 17.31 10.72 0.39
N THR A 599 16.65 9.73 0.99
CA THR A 599 17.24 8.44 1.37
C THR A 599 17.40 7.45 0.23
N GLY A 600 16.78 7.69 -0.94
CA GLY A 600 16.90 6.81 -2.09
C GLY A 600 16.03 5.56 -1.95
N ASP A 601 16.62 4.37 -2.10
CA ASP A 601 15.87 3.11 -2.07
C ASP A 601 15.75 2.58 -0.64
N ALA A 602 14.54 2.23 -0.19
CA ALA A 602 14.29 1.80 1.19
C ALA A 602 13.34 0.59 1.28
N VAL A 603 13.53 -0.26 2.29
CA VAL A 603 12.59 -1.35 2.59
C VAL A 603 11.32 -0.74 3.20
N CYS A 604 10.15 -1.17 2.72
CA CYS A 604 8.86 -0.66 3.16
C CYS A 604 7.91 -1.76 3.64
N GLN A 605 6.95 -1.38 4.49
CA GLN A 605 5.67 -2.09 4.66
C GLN A 605 4.59 -1.17 4.10
N LEU A 606 3.72 -1.67 3.24
CA LEU A 606 2.52 -0.96 2.80
C LEU A 606 1.33 -1.21 3.74
N VAL A 607 0.43 -0.22 3.80
CA VAL A 607 -0.93 -0.34 4.32
C VAL A 607 -1.79 -1.07 3.28
N LEU A 608 -2.66 -1.97 3.71
CA LEU A 608 -3.53 -2.78 2.87
C LEU A 608 -5.02 -2.41 3.12
N ALA A 609 -5.88 -2.51 2.10
CA ALA A 609 -7.25 -2.00 2.17
C ALA A 609 -8.10 -2.60 3.30
N ALA A 610 -7.84 -3.85 3.70
CA ALA A 610 -8.48 -4.50 4.84
C ALA A 610 -8.21 -3.81 6.20
N GLU A 611 -7.23 -2.91 6.27
CA GLU A 611 -6.77 -2.19 7.46
C GLU A 611 -7.32 -0.74 7.53
N ILE A 612 -8.11 -0.31 6.54
CA ILE A 612 -8.65 1.06 6.44
C ILE A 612 -10.13 1.12 6.91
N PRO A 613 -10.46 2.01 7.87
CA PRO A 613 -11.86 2.28 8.24
C PRO A 613 -12.69 2.81 7.06
N GLN A 614 -13.87 2.23 6.84
CA GLN A 614 -14.80 2.66 5.77
C GLN A 614 -15.66 3.85 6.22
N GLU A 615 -15.05 5.01 6.43
CA GLU A 615 -15.78 6.27 6.57
C GLU A 615 -16.12 6.84 5.19
N ARG A 616 -17.31 7.44 5.02
CA ARG A 616 -17.68 8.07 3.75
C ARG A 616 -17.07 9.49 3.68
N PRO A 617 -16.18 9.78 2.73
CA PRO A 617 -15.59 11.12 2.59
C PRO A 617 -16.66 12.14 2.21
N PRO A 618 -16.49 13.44 2.56
CA PRO A 618 -17.37 14.49 2.05
C PRO A 618 -17.25 14.59 0.53
N ALA A 619 -18.37 14.86 -0.16
CA ALA A 619 -18.37 14.99 -1.61
C ALA A 619 -17.56 16.21 -2.10
N PRO A 620 -16.92 16.15 -3.28
CA PRO A 620 -16.15 17.26 -3.84
C PRO A 620 -17.04 18.47 -4.15
N THR A 621 -16.51 19.68 -4.03
CA THR A 621 -17.23 20.92 -4.40
C THR A 621 -17.63 20.93 -5.87
N ARG A 622 -16.81 20.29 -6.72
CA ARG A 622 -17.10 20.05 -8.14
C ARG A 622 -17.09 18.56 -8.43
N ALA A 623 -18.19 18.02 -8.94
CA ALA A 623 -18.24 16.64 -9.42
C ALA A 623 -17.19 16.38 -10.53
N PRO A 624 -16.58 15.18 -10.57
CA PRO A 624 -15.73 14.76 -11.67
C PRO A 624 -16.53 14.71 -12.98
N PHE A 625 -15.87 14.94 -14.13
CA PHE A 625 -16.57 14.77 -15.41
C PHE A 625 -16.81 13.27 -15.67
N PRO A 626 -18.04 12.86 -16.04
CA PRO A 626 -18.32 11.45 -16.23
C PRO A 626 -17.72 10.91 -17.53
N VAL A 627 -17.34 9.63 -17.53
CA VAL A 627 -17.17 8.81 -18.75
C VAL A 627 -17.99 7.54 -18.60
N HIS A 628 -19.30 7.65 -18.82
CA HIS A 628 -20.26 6.58 -18.66
C HIS A 628 -20.16 5.52 -19.77
N ALA A 629 -20.50 4.28 -19.43
CA ALA A 629 -20.82 3.27 -20.42
C ALA A 629 -22.15 3.65 -21.09
N LEU A 630 -22.25 3.49 -22.40
CA LEU A 630 -23.55 3.63 -23.06
C LEU A 630 -24.47 2.50 -22.56
N PRO A 631 -25.64 2.82 -21.98
CA PRO A 631 -26.53 1.83 -21.39
C PRO A 631 -26.97 0.78 -22.42
N LYS A 632 -27.30 -0.43 -21.97
CA LYS A 632 -27.70 -1.55 -22.86
C LYS A 632 -29.13 -1.40 -23.40
N ALA A 633 -29.97 -0.65 -22.68
CA ALA A 633 -31.29 -0.23 -23.10
C ALA A 633 -31.53 1.17 -22.53
N VAL A 634 -32.35 1.96 -23.21
CA VAL A 634 -32.82 3.29 -22.76
C VAL A 634 -34.33 3.31 -22.97
N THR A 635 -35.10 3.86 -22.06
CA THR A 635 -36.55 4.04 -22.21
C THR A 635 -36.88 5.40 -22.86
N LEU A 636 -38.09 5.55 -23.40
CA LEU A 636 -38.55 6.86 -23.87
C LEU A 636 -38.64 7.91 -22.74
N GLU A 637 -38.84 7.47 -21.50
CA GLU A 637 -38.90 8.33 -20.32
C GLU A 637 -37.51 8.87 -19.97
N GLU A 638 -36.50 8.00 -19.85
CA GLU A 638 -35.09 8.38 -19.65
C GLU A 638 -34.58 9.30 -20.77
N LEU A 639 -34.94 9.02 -22.04
CA LEU A 639 -34.59 9.89 -23.17
C LEU A 639 -35.29 11.26 -23.07
N HIS A 640 -36.53 11.32 -22.58
CA HIS A 640 -37.26 12.57 -22.40
C HIS A 640 -36.65 13.41 -21.28
N GLU A 641 -36.36 12.81 -20.11
CA GLU A 641 -35.66 13.48 -19.01
C GLU A 641 -34.29 14.02 -19.45
N ALA A 642 -33.50 13.20 -20.15
CA ALA A 642 -32.20 13.61 -20.70
C ALA A 642 -32.33 14.77 -21.72
N THR A 643 -33.45 14.86 -22.43
CA THR A 643 -33.71 15.97 -23.36
C THR A 643 -34.18 17.24 -22.67
N LEU A 644 -34.98 17.14 -21.61
CA LEU A 644 -35.36 18.27 -20.76
C LEU A 644 -34.16 18.86 -19.98
N ALA A 645 -33.17 18.02 -19.64
CA ALA A 645 -31.97 18.42 -18.91
C ALA A 645 -30.99 19.27 -19.74
N ILE A 646 -31.11 19.29 -21.08
CA ILE A 646 -30.32 20.17 -21.94
C ILE A 646 -31.18 21.36 -22.36
N GLU A 647 -30.71 22.58 -22.06
CA GLU A 647 -31.26 23.85 -22.57
C GLU A 647 -30.98 24.03 -24.08
N ALA A 648 -31.26 23.01 -24.89
CA ALA A 648 -31.07 23.01 -26.33
C ALA A 648 -32.18 23.85 -26.98
N THR A 649 -31.89 25.12 -27.25
CA THR A 649 -32.70 25.90 -28.19
C THR A 649 -32.65 25.26 -29.57
N ASP A 650 -33.74 24.61 -29.98
CA ASP A 650 -34.04 24.32 -31.38
C ASP A 650 -34.86 25.48 -31.97
N PRO A 651 -34.22 26.48 -32.62
CA PRO A 651 -34.93 27.61 -33.21
C PRO A 651 -35.79 27.24 -34.42
N THR A 652 -35.67 26.01 -34.93
CA THR A 652 -36.40 25.51 -36.10
C THR A 652 -37.57 24.57 -35.75
N GLY A 653 -37.58 24.00 -34.55
CA GLY A 653 -38.61 23.04 -34.13
C GLY A 653 -38.59 21.72 -34.93
N THR A 654 -37.45 21.31 -35.49
CA THR A 654 -37.30 20.10 -36.31
C THR A 654 -36.28 19.09 -35.78
N ALA A 655 -35.83 19.25 -34.53
CA ALA A 655 -34.99 18.29 -33.82
C ALA A 655 -35.81 17.10 -33.29
N LEU A 656 -35.26 15.89 -33.43
CA LEU A 656 -35.83 14.66 -32.91
C LEU A 656 -34.79 13.93 -32.06
N ALA A 657 -35.10 13.65 -30.80
CA ALA A 657 -34.27 12.83 -29.93
C ALA A 657 -34.43 11.33 -30.30
N LEU A 658 -33.30 10.61 -30.39
CA LEU A 658 -33.29 9.20 -30.80
C LEU A 658 -32.78 8.23 -29.73
N GLY A 659 -31.91 8.69 -28.85
CA GLY A 659 -31.16 7.82 -27.94
C GLY A 659 -30.11 8.60 -27.16
N LEU A 660 -29.31 7.92 -26.33
CA LEU A 660 -28.23 8.56 -25.56
C LEU A 660 -26.87 8.27 -26.20
N HIS A 661 -25.97 9.26 -26.18
CA HIS A 661 -24.63 9.18 -26.78
C HIS A 661 -23.56 9.87 -25.92
N GLY A 662 -22.28 9.63 -26.25
CA GLY A 662 -21.14 10.32 -25.63
C GLY A 662 -20.75 9.81 -24.24
N ASP A 663 -19.92 10.61 -23.55
CA ASP A 663 -19.36 10.32 -22.22
C ASP A 663 -20.34 10.66 -21.08
N ASP A 664 -21.16 11.69 -21.28
CA ASP A 664 -22.13 12.23 -20.32
C ASP A 664 -23.59 11.89 -20.68
N LEU A 665 -23.79 10.85 -21.50
CA LEU A 665 -25.10 10.28 -21.89
C LEU A 665 -26.13 11.32 -22.39
N ARG A 666 -25.69 12.26 -23.21
CA ARG A 666 -26.59 13.27 -23.80
C ARG A 666 -27.60 12.63 -24.77
N PRO A 667 -28.80 13.20 -24.93
CA PRO A 667 -29.70 12.89 -26.03
C PRO A 667 -29.05 13.20 -27.38
N TYR A 668 -29.05 12.21 -28.28
CA TYR A 668 -28.66 12.39 -29.67
C TYR A 668 -29.82 13.05 -30.43
N LEU A 669 -29.64 14.32 -30.81
CA LEU A 669 -30.62 15.12 -31.53
C LEU A 669 -30.39 15.06 -33.04
N LEU A 670 -31.33 14.43 -33.74
CA LEU A 670 -31.39 14.40 -35.19
C LEU A 670 -32.17 15.62 -35.71
N GLN A 671 -31.45 16.67 -36.13
CA GLN A 671 -32.07 17.78 -36.87
C GLN A 671 -32.50 17.32 -38.27
N MET A 672 -33.77 17.53 -38.61
CA MET A 672 -34.33 17.29 -39.94
C MET A 672 -34.55 18.60 -40.70
N ARG A 673 -33.99 18.75 -41.90
CA ARG A 673 -34.28 19.87 -42.80
C ARG A 673 -35.24 19.46 -43.92
N SER A 674 -35.87 20.44 -44.57
CA SER A 674 -36.70 20.19 -45.76
C SER A 674 -35.90 19.45 -46.84
N ALA A 675 -36.55 18.46 -47.47
CA ALA A 675 -35.94 17.53 -48.43
C ALA A 675 -34.70 16.74 -47.92
N GLU A 676 -34.35 16.79 -46.62
CA GLU A 676 -33.26 16.00 -46.05
C GLU A 676 -33.68 14.54 -45.89
N VAL A 677 -32.81 13.63 -46.31
CA VAL A 677 -33.02 12.19 -46.25
C VAL A 677 -31.98 11.57 -45.32
N VAL A 678 -32.43 10.88 -44.27
CA VAL A 678 -31.57 10.16 -43.33
C VAL A 678 -31.82 8.67 -43.47
N LEU A 679 -30.75 7.89 -43.52
CA LEU A 679 -30.81 6.44 -43.74
C LEU A 679 -30.43 5.68 -42.47
N VAL A 680 -31.27 4.74 -42.06
CA VAL A 680 -31.07 3.87 -40.90
C VAL A 680 -30.81 2.44 -41.41
N LEU A 681 -29.54 2.10 -41.56
CA LEU A 681 -29.09 0.78 -42.00
C LEU A 681 -29.10 -0.20 -40.84
N GLY A 682 -29.58 -1.42 -41.06
CA GLY A 682 -29.49 -2.47 -40.05
C GLY A 682 -29.95 -3.83 -40.54
N HIS A 683 -29.42 -4.89 -39.93
CA HIS A 683 -29.86 -6.26 -40.17
C HIS A 683 -31.24 -6.54 -39.54
N ALA A 684 -31.84 -7.69 -39.83
CA ALA A 684 -33.02 -8.17 -39.10
C ALA A 684 -32.75 -8.22 -37.58
N ALA A 685 -33.76 -7.83 -36.78
CA ALA A 685 -33.70 -7.68 -35.32
C ALA A 685 -32.70 -6.63 -34.76
N SER A 686 -32.09 -5.78 -35.59
CA SER A 686 -31.21 -4.68 -35.13
C SER A 686 -31.92 -3.50 -34.45
N GLY A 687 -33.24 -3.38 -34.61
CA GLY A 687 -34.05 -2.30 -34.05
C GLY A 687 -34.55 -1.24 -35.04
N ARG A 688 -34.43 -1.45 -36.36
CA ARG A 688 -34.92 -0.52 -37.41
C ARG A 688 -36.33 0.05 -37.14
N SER A 689 -37.33 -0.83 -37.02
CA SER A 689 -38.73 -0.46 -36.72
C SER A 689 -38.93 0.16 -35.32
N ASN A 690 -37.97 0.00 -34.41
CA ASN A 690 -37.96 0.68 -33.13
C ASN A 690 -37.44 2.12 -33.28
N ALA A 691 -36.36 2.34 -34.03
CA ALA A 691 -35.81 3.68 -34.29
C ALA A 691 -36.86 4.63 -34.89
N LEU A 692 -37.68 4.17 -35.85
CA LEU A 692 -38.78 4.98 -36.39
C LEU A 692 -39.85 5.29 -35.35
N ARG A 693 -40.24 4.33 -34.50
CA ARG A 693 -41.21 4.55 -33.42
C ARG A 693 -40.69 5.52 -32.35
N VAL A 694 -39.38 5.54 -32.10
CA VAL A 694 -38.75 6.54 -31.22
C VAL A 694 -38.80 7.93 -31.85
N LEU A 695 -38.51 8.08 -33.15
CA LEU A 695 -38.63 9.37 -33.84
C LEU A 695 -40.09 9.87 -33.87
N GLU A 696 -41.05 8.98 -34.11
CA GLU A 696 -42.48 9.29 -34.03
C GLU A 696 -42.87 9.77 -32.62
N ALA A 697 -42.44 9.04 -31.57
CA ALA A 697 -42.69 9.45 -30.19
C ALA A 697 -41.99 10.78 -29.84
N SER A 698 -40.73 10.96 -30.25
CA SER A 698 -39.97 12.18 -30.01
C SER A 698 -40.58 13.40 -30.68
N SER A 699 -41.16 13.28 -31.87
CA SER A 699 -41.85 14.40 -32.53
C SER A 699 -43.00 14.95 -31.68
N ARG A 700 -43.69 14.07 -30.93
CA ARG A 700 -44.77 14.44 -30.00
C ARG A 700 -44.21 14.99 -28.69
N LEU A 701 -43.18 14.34 -28.12
CA LEU A 701 -42.55 14.73 -26.86
C LEU A 701 -41.89 16.12 -26.92
N LEU A 702 -41.26 16.45 -28.05
CA LEU A 702 -40.59 17.74 -28.28
C LEU A 702 -41.48 18.78 -28.96
N GLN A 703 -42.75 18.46 -29.24
CA GLN A 703 -43.70 19.31 -29.98
C GLN A 703 -43.10 19.83 -31.31
N ALA A 704 -42.38 18.97 -32.02
CA ALA A 704 -41.73 19.33 -33.28
C ALA A 704 -42.76 19.83 -34.30
N GLN A 705 -42.40 20.87 -35.06
CA GLN A 705 -43.20 21.46 -36.14
C GLN A 705 -43.17 20.58 -37.40
N LEU A 706 -43.29 19.26 -37.21
CA LEU A 706 -43.21 18.23 -38.23
C LEU A 706 -44.47 17.36 -38.22
N GLN A 707 -45.23 17.36 -39.31
CA GLN A 707 -46.32 16.42 -39.52
C GLN A 707 -45.76 15.05 -39.91
N VAL A 708 -45.71 14.14 -38.95
CA VAL A 708 -45.22 12.77 -39.16
C VAL A 708 -46.22 11.94 -39.96
N LEU A 709 -45.75 11.36 -41.07
CA LEU A 709 -46.46 10.41 -41.90
C LEU A 709 -45.81 9.04 -41.76
N THR A 710 -46.57 8.05 -41.30
CA THR A 710 -46.12 6.67 -41.15
C THR A 710 -47.30 5.70 -41.35
N PRO A 711 -47.10 4.51 -41.97
CA PRO A 711 -48.11 3.47 -42.03
C PRO A 711 -48.52 2.98 -40.62
N ARG A 712 -49.68 2.34 -40.49
CA ARG A 712 -50.09 1.74 -39.21
C ARG A 712 -49.09 0.66 -38.77
N PRO A 713 -48.63 0.66 -37.50
CA PRO A 713 -47.74 -0.36 -36.96
C PRO A 713 -48.28 -1.78 -37.16
N GLY A 714 -47.42 -2.72 -37.55
CA GLY A 714 -47.77 -4.13 -37.76
C GLY A 714 -48.48 -4.45 -39.08
N GLY A 715 -48.60 -3.49 -40.00
CA GLY A 715 -49.11 -3.75 -41.35
C GLY A 715 -48.14 -4.61 -42.19
N THR A 716 -48.68 -5.35 -43.16
CA THR A 716 -47.85 -6.05 -44.17
C THR A 716 -47.20 -5.06 -45.13
N ALA A 717 -46.12 -5.47 -45.81
CA ALA A 717 -45.45 -4.64 -46.83
C ALA A 717 -46.42 -4.13 -47.93
N GLY A 718 -47.43 -4.95 -48.29
CA GLY A 718 -48.51 -4.54 -49.21
C GLY A 718 -49.40 -3.42 -48.64
N GLY A 719 -49.68 -3.43 -47.33
CA GLY A 719 -50.40 -2.36 -46.63
C GLY A 719 -49.60 -1.06 -46.56
N ALA A 720 -48.29 -1.14 -46.27
CA ALA A 720 -47.39 0.02 -46.32
C ALA A 720 -47.31 0.62 -47.74
N ALA A 721 -47.19 -0.22 -48.77
CA ALA A 721 -47.21 0.20 -50.16
C ALA A 721 -48.54 0.89 -50.55
N ALA A 722 -49.69 0.38 -50.10
CA ALA A 722 -50.99 1.01 -50.32
C ALA A 722 -51.11 2.38 -49.63
N TYR A 723 -50.63 2.49 -48.38
CA TYR A 723 -50.58 3.76 -47.64
C TYR A 723 -49.77 4.82 -48.40
N TRP A 724 -48.53 4.52 -48.80
CA TRP A 724 -47.67 5.47 -49.50
C TRP A 724 -48.23 5.93 -50.85
N ARG A 725 -48.92 5.05 -51.58
CA ARG A 725 -49.66 5.43 -52.81
C ARG A 725 -50.78 6.44 -52.51
N SER A 726 -51.55 6.24 -51.44
CA SER A 726 -52.63 7.18 -51.06
C SER A 726 -52.10 8.54 -50.61
N VAL A 727 -51.00 8.57 -49.84
CA VAL A 727 -50.31 9.80 -49.43
C VAL A 727 -49.80 10.56 -50.66
N ALA A 728 -49.09 9.89 -51.57
CA ALA A 728 -48.54 10.54 -52.75
C ALA A 728 -49.61 11.04 -53.74
N GLY A 729 -50.76 10.35 -53.82
CA GLY A 729 -51.93 10.77 -54.60
C GLY A 729 -52.72 11.93 -53.99
N THR A 730 -52.40 12.37 -52.76
CA THR A 730 -53.01 13.56 -52.16
C THR A 730 -52.47 14.82 -52.86
N SER A 731 -53.38 15.68 -53.31
CA SER A 731 -53.05 16.86 -54.11
C SER A 731 -52.53 18.01 -53.25
N GLY A 732 -51.22 18.29 -53.34
CA GLY A 732 -50.54 19.40 -52.67
C GLY A 732 -49.26 19.78 -53.43
N SER A 733 -48.96 21.08 -53.48
CA SER A 733 -47.82 21.64 -54.22
C SER A 733 -46.52 21.69 -53.40
N SER A 734 -46.62 21.86 -52.08
CA SER A 734 -45.50 21.79 -51.14
C SER A 734 -45.78 20.73 -50.08
N CYS A 735 -44.72 20.03 -49.67
CA CYS A 735 -44.68 19.09 -48.56
C CYS A 735 -43.63 19.50 -47.52
N GLU A 736 -43.27 20.79 -47.44
CA GLU A 736 -42.49 21.33 -46.33
C GLU A 736 -43.18 21.08 -44.99
N GLY A 737 -42.40 20.82 -43.93
CA GLY A 737 -42.94 20.45 -42.61
C GLY A 737 -43.46 19.02 -42.49
N PHE A 738 -43.43 18.19 -43.55
CA PHE A 738 -43.77 16.76 -43.43
C PHE A 738 -42.53 15.91 -43.17
N LEU A 739 -42.68 14.90 -42.29
CA LEU A 739 -41.66 13.88 -42.01
C LEU A 739 -42.17 12.50 -42.41
N LEU A 740 -41.52 11.87 -43.40
CA LEU A 740 -41.83 10.52 -43.86
C LEU A 740 -41.01 9.50 -43.06
N LEU A 741 -41.67 8.64 -42.26
CA LEU A 741 -41.00 7.53 -41.56
C LEU A 741 -41.28 6.22 -42.32
N VAL A 742 -40.29 5.80 -43.12
CA VAL A 742 -40.43 4.68 -44.07
C VAL A 742 -39.67 3.46 -43.52
N ASP A 743 -40.40 2.46 -43.03
CA ASP A 743 -39.80 1.19 -42.59
C ASP A 743 -39.61 0.23 -43.78
N ASP A 744 -38.55 -0.59 -43.71
CA ASP A 744 -38.20 -1.62 -44.69
C ASP A 744 -38.24 -1.11 -46.15
N ALA A 745 -37.64 0.05 -46.40
CA ALA A 745 -37.66 0.71 -47.69
C ALA A 745 -37.09 -0.18 -48.81
N ASP A 746 -36.14 -1.07 -48.51
CA ASP A 746 -35.58 -2.02 -49.49
C ASP A 746 -36.55 -3.13 -49.95
N GLN A 747 -37.71 -3.26 -49.29
CA GLN A 747 -38.79 -4.19 -49.65
C GLN A 747 -39.96 -3.52 -50.41
N LEU A 748 -39.96 -2.18 -50.55
CA LEU A 748 -41.05 -1.45 -51.20
C LEU A 748 -40.95 -1.49 -52.75
N PRO A 749 -42.08 -1.69 -53.46
CA PRO A 749 -42.13 -1.66 -54.93
C PRO A 749 -41.61 -0.36 -55.57
N ALA A 750 -41.11 -0.45 -56.81
CA ALA A 750 -40.50 0.68 -57.52
C ALA A 750 -41.45 1.87 -57.75
N ASP A 751 -42.75 1.63 -57.94
CA ASP A 751 -43.75 2.70 -58.05
C ASP A 751 -43.94 3.45 -56.72
N VAL A 752 -43.78 2.76 -55.59
CA VAL A 752 -43.78 3.36 -54.25
C VAL A 752 -42.49 4.15 -53.99
N GLN A 753 -41.33 3.67 -54.47
CA GLN A 753 -40.08 4.43 -54.42
C GLN A 753 -40.18 5.75 -55.19
N GLN A 754 -40.81 5.73 -56.37
CA GLN A 754 -41.05 6.94 -57.18
C GLN A 754 -42.02 7.90 -56.47
N ALA A 755 -43.06 7.37 -55.84
CA ALA A 755 -44.02 8.14 -55.04
C ALA A 755 -43.35 8.85 -53.83
N LEU A 756 -42.51 8.13 -53.08
CA LEU A 756 -41.70 8.69 -51.99
C LEU A 756 -40.71 9.75 -52.50
N SER A 757 -40.05 9.49 -53.64
CA SER A 757 -39.10 10.44 -54.24
C SER A 757 -39.79 11.75 -54.66
N SER A 758 -41.02 11.67 -55.16
CA SER A 758 -41.86 12.84 -55.47
C SER A 758 -42.24 13.66 -54.23
N LEU A 759 -42.55 13.00 -53.10
CA LEU A 759 -42.84 13.68 -51.83
C LEU A 759 -41.61 14.43 -51.28
N VAL A 760 -40.43 13.79 -51.30
CA VAL A 760 -39.16 14.43 -50.89
C VAL A 760 -38.80 15.61 -51.81
N THR A 761 -38.99 15.46 -53.12
CA THR A 761 -38.76 16.54 -54.10
C THR A 761 -39.71 17.74 -53.88
N ARG A 762 -40.89 17.53 -53.30
CA ARG A 762 -41.83 18.58 -52.87
C ARG A 762 -41.49 19.19 -51.50
N GLY A 763 -40.37 18.84 -50.88
CA GLY A 763 -39.88 19.44 -49.63
C GLY A 763 -40.05 18.58 -48.37
N ALA A 764 -40.62 17.38 -48.46
CA ALA A 764 -40.76 16.49 -47.29
C ALA A 764 -39.39 15.96 -46.82
N ALA A 765 -39.15 15.97 -45.52
CA ALA A 765 -38.02 15.28 -44.91
C ALA A 765 -38.33 13.77 -44.81
N ALA A 766 -37.33 12.90 -44.90
CA ALA A 766 -37.54 11.45 -44.83
C ALA A 766 -36.49 10.73 -43.97
N VAL A 767 -36.95 9.76 -43.18
CA VAL A 767 -36.10 8.76 -42.52
C VAL A 767 -36.51 7.39 -43.04
N LEU A 768 -35.57 6.70 -43.68
CA LEU A 768 -35.80 5.37 -44.26
C LEU A 768 -34.97 4.33 -43.53
N THR A 769 -35.57 3.19 -43.18
CA THR A 769 -34.82 2.01 -42.74
C THR A 769 -34.55 1.07 -43.91
N ALA A 770 -33.38 0.44 -43.95
CA ALA A 770 -33.04 -0.53 -44.98
C ALA A 770 -32.01 -1.56 -44.50
N ALA A 771 -31.90 -2.70 -45.16
CA ALA A 771 -30.80 -3.64 -44.93
C ALA A 771 -29.50 -3.16 -45.63
N PRO A 772 -28.32 -3.26 -44.99
CA PRO A 772 -27.05 -2.97 -45.67
C PRO A 772 -26.86 -3.96 -46.84
N SER A 773 -26.67 -3.44 -48.05
CA SER A 773 -26.59 -4.28 -49.26
C SER A 773 -25.91 -3.56 -50.43
N PRO A 774 -25.06 -4.23 -51.23
CA PRO A 774 -24.45 -3.62 -52.42
C PRO A 774 -25.47 -3.08 -53.43
N SER A 775 -26.65 -3.70 -53.54
CA SER A 775 -27.71 -3.28 -54.47
C SER A 775 -28.66 -2.22 -53.88
N LEU A 776 -28.36 -1.64 -52.71
CA LEU A 776 -29.24 -0.69 -52.03
C LEU A 776 -29.58 0.54 -52.89
N MET A 777 -28.61 1.07 -53.65
CA MET A 777 -28.82 2.20 -54.56
C MET A 777 -29.84 1.90 -55.66
N ALA A 778 -29.91 0.65 -56.12
CA ALA A 778 -30.84 0.23 -57.17
C ALA A 778 -32.25 -0.06 -56.61
N ARG A 779 -32.36 -0.47 -55.34
CA ARG A 779 -33.65 -0.75 -54.67
C ARG A 779 -34.29 0.49 -54.03
N VAL A 780 -33.48 1.39 -53.49
CA VAL A 780 -33.92 2.58 -52.74
C VAL A 780 -33.24 3.82 -53.34
N PRO A 781 -33.85 4.48 -54.36
CA PRO A 781 -33.26 5.66 -55.01
C PRO A 781 -32.95 6.81 -54.03
N LEU A 782 -33.77 6.98 -52.99
CA LEU A 782 -33.57 7.98 -51.94
C LEU A 782 -32.33 7.75 -51.06
N SER A 783 -31.66 6.59 -51.18
CA SER A 783 -30.37 6.36 -50.50
C SER A 783 -29.23 7.22 -51.06
N LEU A 784 -29.32 7.70 -52.31
CA LEU A 784 -28.34 8.59 -52.95
C LEU A 784 -28.25 9.97 -52.26
N PRO A 785 -29.36 10.73 -52.09
CA PRO A 785 -29.38 11.95 -51.27
C PRO A 785 -28.86 11.74 -49.84
N ALA A 786 -29.25 10.64 -49.19
CA ALA A 786 -28.78 10.33 -47.83
C ALA A 786 -27.25 10.17 -47.79
N ARG A 787 -26.68 9.39 -48.71
CA ARG A 787 -25.23 9.25 -48.85
C ARG A 787 -24.52 10.58 -49.16
N ALA A 788 -25.09 11.41 -50.02
CA ALA A 788 -24.54 12.72 -50.36
C ALA A 788 -24.52 13.70 -49.17
N SER A 789 -25.45 13.57 -48.23
CA SER A 789 -25.48 14.36 -46.99
C SER A 789 -24.41 13.95 -45.96
N GLY A 790 -23.81 12.75 -46.11
CA GLY A 790 -22.94 12.14 -45.12
C GLY A 790 -23.62 11.79 -43.78
N ARG A 791 -24.95 11.90 -43.69
CA ARG A 791 -25.74 11.66 -42.47
C ARG A 791 -26.50 10.33 -42.58
N GLY A 792 -26.30 9.46 -41.60
CA GLY A 792 -26.95 8.16 -41.53
C GLY A 792 -26.63 7.43 -40.23
N ILE A 793 -27.33 6.33 -39.97
CA ILE A 793 -27.20 5.56 -38.74
C ILE A 793 -27.04 4.08 -39.12
N VAL A 794 -26.09 3.38 -38.51
CA VAL A 794 -25.91 1.93 -38.69
C VAL A 794 -26.21 1.21 -37.38
N LEU A 795 -27.24 0.37 -37.37
CA LEU A 795 -27.75 -0.37 -36.21
C LEU A 795 -27.15 -1.77 -36.12
N SER A 796 -26.64 -2.09 -34.93
CA SER A 796 -26.04 -3.39 -34.57
C SER A 796 -25.26 -4.03 -35.73
N PRO A 797 -24.25 -3.33 -36.29
CA PRO A 797 -23.48 -3.82 -37.43
C PRO A 797 -22.78 -5.13 -37.07
N ARG A 798 -22.84 -6.09 -38.00
CA ARG A 798 -22.30 -7.44 -37.86
C ARG A 798 -21.00 -7.62 -38.63
N ASN A 799 -20.84 -6.86 -39.72
CA ASN A 799 -19.66 -6.91 -40.57
C ASN A 799 -19.06 -5.50 -40.72
N SER A 800 -17.76 -5.44 -41.02
CA SER A 800 -17.08 -4.17 -41.27
C SER A 800 -17.61 -3.39 -42.47
N SER A 801 -18.16 -4.10 -43.46
CA SER A 801 -18.77 -3.55 -44.67
C SER A 801 -20.15 -2.92 -44.46
N ASP A 802 -20.78 -3.09 -43.30
CA ASP A 802 -22.15 -2.59 -43.06
C ASP A 802 -22.23 -1.05 -43.12
N GLY A 803 -21.10 -0.36 -42.88
CA GLY A 803 -20.96 1.10 -42.98
C GLY A 803 -20.36 1.62 -44.28
N ASP A 804 -19.88 0.75 -45.19
CA ASP A 804 -19.22 1.16 -46.44
C ASP A 804 -20.11 2.09 -47.29
N PHE A 805 -21.43 1.89 -47.24
CA PHE A 805 -22.40 2.74 -47.93
C PHE A 805 -22.33 4.21 -47.49
N LEU A 806 -22.12 4.46 -46.19
CA LEU A 806 -21.97 5.78 -45.60
C LEU A 806 -20.50 6.26 -45.59
N GLY A 807 -19.58 5.50 -46.20
CA GLY A 807 -18.15 5.79 -46.20
C GLY A 807 -17.45 5.52 -44.86
N VAL A 808 -18.10 4.79 -43.95
CA VAL A 808 -17.60 4.51 -42.60
C VAL A 808 -17.16 3.06 -42.50
N ARG A 809 -15.87 2.83 -42.28
CA ARG A 809 -15.38 1.50 -41.91
C ARG A 809 -15.73 1.21 -40.47
N ILE A 810 -16.62 0.25 -40.28
CA ILE A 810 -16.98 -0.28 -38.97
C ILE A 810 -15.96 -1.35 -38.59
N GLU A 811 -15.53 -1.39 -37.35
CA GLU A 811 -14.75 -2.49 -36.82
C GLU A 811 -15.47 -3.08 -35.61
N SER A 812 -15.52 -4.41 -35.57
CA SER A 812 -16.36 -5.19 -34.67
C SER A 812 -15.89 -5.11 -33.23
N SER A 813 -16.42 -4.12 -32.50
CA SER A 813 -16.55 -4.07 -31.04
C SER A 813 -17.97 -4.50 -30.64
N ASP A 814 -18.31 -4.50 -29.35
CA ASP A 814 -19.54 -5.09 -28.75
C ASP A 814 -20.88 -4.38 -29.09
N LEU A 815 -21.10 -4.08 -30.36
CA LEU A 815 -22.33 -3.53 -30.94
C LEU A 815 -23.43 -4.60 -31.13
N SER A 816 -23.26 -5.78 -30.54
CA SER A 816 -24.23 -6.89 -30.53
C SER A 816 -25.48 -6.60 -29.69
N VAL A 817 -25.43 -5.56 -28.86
CA VAL A 817 -26.57 -5.03 -28.10
C VAL A 817 -27.65 -4.49 -29.07
N PRO A 818 -28.91 -4.96 -29.00
CA PRO A 818 -29.99 -4.43 -29.84
C PRO A 818 -30.22 -2.93 -29.63
N GLY A 819 -30.41 -2.19 -30.72
CA GLY A 819 -30.58 -0.73 -30.67
C GLY A 819 -29.29 0.07 -30.46
N ARG A 820 -28.14 -0.59 -30.26
CA ARG A 820 -26.83 0.08 -30.33
C ARG A 820 -26.55 0.50 -31.77
N ALA A 821 -26.10 1.74 -31.96
CA ALA A 821 -25.95 2.31 -33.30
C ALA A 821 -24.72 3.22 -33.43
N LEU A 822 -24.24 3.35 -34.66
CA LEU A 822 -23.24 4.32 -35.07
C LEU A 822 -23.92 5.41 -35.91
N ALA A 823 -24.08 6.60 -35.34
CA ALA A 823 -24.47 7.80 -36.08
C ALA A 823 -23.28 8.35 -36.85
N CYS A 824 -23.40 8.38 -38.17
CA CYS A 824 -22.42 8.91 -39.11
C CYS A 824 -22.83 10.34 -39.48
N GLY A 825 -21.88 11.28 -39.47
CA GLY A 825 -22.11 12.66 -39.86
C GLY A 825 -20.83 13.40 -40.26
N PRO A 826 -20.93 14.67 -40.71
CA PRO A 826 -19.77 15.47 -41.09
C PRO A 826 -18.81 15.76 -39.92
N SER A 827 -19.28 15.63 -38.68
CA SER A 827 -18.47 15.73 -37.45
C SER A 827 -17.78 14.41 -37.04
N GLY A 828 -17.86 13.37 -37.87
CA GLY A 828 -17.35 12.03 -37.58
C GLY A 828 -18.44 11.02 -37.21
N VAL A 829 -18.04 9.95 -36.52
CA VAL A 829 -18.92 8.83 -36.13
C VAL A 829 -19.11 8.87 -34.62
N GLN A 830 -20.36 8.74 -34.16
CA GLN A 830 -20.73 8.73 -32.75
C GLN A 830 -21.49 7.45 -32.42
N GLU A 831 -21.08 6.76 -31.36
CA GLU A 831 -21.83 5.61 -30.83
C GLU A 831 -23.00 6.12 -29.97
N LEU A 832 -24.19 5.53 -30.15
CA LEU A 832 -25.38 5.81 -29.34
C LEU A 832 -26.16 4.53 -29.00
N GLN A 833 -26.95 4.59 -27.94
CA GLN A 833 -28.02 3.63 -27.67
C GLN A 833 -29.37 4.25 -28.06
N ILE A 834 -30.05 3.70 -29.07
CA ILE A 834 -31.42 4.09 -29.41
C ILE A 834 -32.36 3.67 -28.28
N ALA A 835 -33.26 4.57 -27.89
CA ALA A 835 -34.27 4.29 -26.88
C ALA A 835 -35.28 3.22 -27.33
N HIS A 836 -35.98 2.58 -26.40
CA HIS A 836 -36.97 1.55 -26.71
C HIS A 836 -38.38 2.15 -26.60
N ALA A 837 -39.07 2.21 -27.73
CA ALA A 837 -40.50 2.52 -27.76
C ALA A 837 -41.31 1.23 -27.53
N PRO A 838 -42.29 1.20 -26.62
CA PRO A 838 -43.17 0.03 -26.45
C PRO A 838 -43.95 -0.28 -27.74
N GLY A 839 -44.27 -1.55 -27.95
CA GLY A 839 -45.01 -2.02 -29.12
C GLY A 839 -46.53 -1.83 -28.99
N PRO A 840 -47.29 -1.92 -30.10
CA PRO A 840 -48.75 -1.82 -30.08
C PRO A 840 -49.45 -3.05 -29.45
N SER A 841 -48.71 -4.11 -29.11
CA SER A 841 -49.24 -5.38 -28.60
C SER A 841 -48.98 -5.58 -27.10
N GLY A 842 -49.77 -4.89 -26.27
CA GLY A 842 -49.99 -5.21 -24.86
C GLY A 842 -48.90 -4.77 -23.85
N PRO A 843 -49.26 -4.52 -22.58
CA PRO A 843 -48.33 -4.11 -21.53
C PRO A 843 -47.41 -5.24 -21.02
N ASP A 844 -47.67 -6.50 -21.41
CA ASP A 844 -46.96 -7.68 -20.91
C ASP A 844 -45.71 -8.05 -21.72
N ALA A 845 -45.38 -7.32 -22.79
CA ALA A 845 -44.10 -7.45 -23.49
C ALA A 845 -42.94 -6.79 -22.70
N ARG A 846 -42.88 -7.06 -21.39
CA ARG A 846 -41.62 -6.99 -20.62
C ARG A 846 -40.69 -8.10 -21.13
N ILE A 847 -40.06 -7.85 -22.28
CA ILE A 847 -38.66 -8.30 -22.45
C ILE A 847 -37.94 -7.89 -21.16
N ALA A 848 -37.09 -8.74 -20.61
CA ALA A 848 -36.40 -8.49 -19.35
C ALA A 848 -35.39 -7.33 -19.48
N VAL A 849 -35.91 -6.09 -19.50
CA VAL A 849 -35.18 -4.82 -19.33
C VAL A 849 -34.77 -4.66 -17.85
N THR A 850 -35.27 -5.51 -16.95
CA THR A 850 -34.72 -5.77 -15.62
C THR A 850 -33.36 -6.47 -15.72
N GLY A 851 -32.33 -5.71 -16.11
CA GLY A 851 -31.00 -6.19 -16.47
C GLY A 851 -29.86 -5.28 -16.03
N GLY A 852 -29.98 -4.65 -14.86
CA GLY A 852 -28.87 -3.96 -14.17
C GLY A 852 -29.11 -2.47 -13.88
N GLY A 853 -29.58 -2.18 -12.66
CA GLY A 853 -29.64 -0.84 -12.07
C GLY A 853 -30.67 0.13 -12.68
N PRO A 854 -31.06 1.20 -11.96
CA PRO A 854 -31.55 2.40 -12.62
C PRO A 854 -30.42 2.99 -13.48
N VAL A 855 -30.75 3.67 -14.58
CA VAL A 855 -29.82 4.67 -15.14
C VAL A 855 -29.46 5.62 -14.00
N PRO A 856 -28.17 5.92 -13.74
CA PRO A 856 -27.79 6.80 -12.64
C PRO A 856 -28.59 8.10 -12.72
N THR A 857 -29.28 8.47 -11.64
CA THR A 857 -30.15 9.65 -11.55
C THR A 857 -29.37 10.97 -11.49
N ALA A 858 -28.27 11.04 -12.24
CA ALA A 858 -27.38 12.18 -12.42
C ALA A 858 -28.03 13.34 -13.20
N PHE A 859 -29.22 13.13 -13.79
CA PHE A 859 -30.02 14.19 -14.43
C PHE A 859 -30.54 15.26 -13.45
N VAL A 860 -30.30 15.11 -12.13
CA VAL A 860 -30.75 16.06 -11.10
C VAL A 860 -29.59 16.71 -10.34
N ARG A 861 -28.89 17.64 -10.99
CA ARG A 861 -28.78 19.06 -10.56
C ARG A 861 -27.81 19.85 -11.45
N GLY A 862 -28.27 21.02 -11.90
CA GLY A 862 -27.53 21.82 -12.86
C GLY A 862 -26.26 22.43 -12.29
N SER A 863 -25.16 22.25 -13.03
CA SER A 863 -24.09 23.24 -13.10
C SER A 863 -23.86 23.57 -14.57
N SER A 864 -24.34 24.73 -15.00
CA SER A 864 -24.05 25.31 -16.31
C SER A 864 -22.54 25.32 -16.54
N PHE A 865 -22.06 24.59 -17.54
CA PHE A 865 -20.69 24.72 -18.03
C PHE A 865 -20.54 26.09 -18.72
N GLY A 866 -20.20 27.11 -17.92
CA GLY A 866 -19.63 28.34 -18.44
C GLY A 866 -18.35 28.01 -19.22
N ARG A 867 -18.21 28.62 -20.40
CA ARG A 867 -17.04 28.48 -21.28
C ARG A 867 -15.75 28.92 -20.59
#